data_AF-A0A8H7CR37-F1
#
_entry.id   AF-A0A8H7CR37-F1
#
_cell.length_a   1.000
_cell.length_b   1.000
_cell.length_c   1.000
_cell.angle_alpha   90.00
_cell.angle_beta   90.00
_cell.angle_gamma   90.00
#
_symmetry.space_group_name_H-M   'P 1'
#
loop_
_entity.id
_entity.type
_entity.pdbx_description
1 polymer ?
#
loop_
_entity_poly.entity_id
_entity_poly.type
_entity_poly.pdbx_seq_one_letter_code
_entity_poly.pdbx_strand_id
1 'polypeptide(L)'
;MPPPSKRQAIGRKVGTSKGYHDENTPLDTAPVAVNETVEAPKPLSRSLKVQIQEKDAIISRLEARICAIETFSKQNQDLSERNQNLSLTNHSLKSLKRKAEESMSREVAKWQKRIKRLERERTTAKDDNTALILGLEAELEERTVDITGLQVALTSARNDILYRDSTIDHLKSEVKEKQATINAIRKRLYASQKQSKRAQTSLKQVQTNYTRLRTWNPKKNGQYHSVSRKLARDLTRAGCAAGKVAFAVESCAEAFGITIRGRFMGRRTVGRAIDEGGKYGDIQLGQEIMNAPGFVESSDGTTHRGITVESRHITILVPSYDPDVDDTDQTTWKHQTRFVEVAPALDHTAKRQFEGTMEAVRRIADTYTRSPLAIQQQKVMEVNDYWRRKLGESKDHAADGKKEFTLSAEYKKQVIIRDLGRAVMEQEDVQTARILLMMLEINDDDLRLMGEDLPARTRRVVWSIENRAALAAMALEYKIGMEKFDALTPEARCNKCTHVFGGCCCHKDLNVVKYGVLEMERVYKTYNLPLPVLLANKANAATIDLTKNPDSAALQHAIDSSSRGAIKLLSLLGSLLRHKDGERGYQDRCGIFMRERKLELYDLEAPGKFPDVSNTRYGCYTYAAAEVVCFPGLIYELITEIIDAKTKSGQKNHVESNILEGLKCAATMTEAVALALYGLSVSWPYMAMVRGTKEKPVNLLSLTDLHRKLPGFCSHIAANPLLLLDSETPLDQLTIDGKPFRDNLIHCIREIVPELPNLARVVSAMFTGCAAGWTQFTPEFHVGGTFDQLTPEQREILFIDATNDVNEGMLGSYRVHTRYHPNSTAHSFSNQTRTERNNTEAFIKKCCDEAVEKYVMREVRKDGASGVRAKFRKAYLGLQREKAAKALKRREKTAARKTAHAAHLADTSLELDISKIQEMTSAKLKDQLYVYRDVLKDEVLLKRLWKDMATVAVRRNLVLEARTRELARRETSNSSPPDVSAVPVDGIIVDEYGYAESEDGEWEDVPE
;
A
#
# COMPACT_ATOMS: atom_id res chain seq x y z
N MET A 1 -19.59 -44.77 32.67
CA MET A 1 -20.86 -44.44 33.37
C MET A 1 -22.03 -44.94 32.53
N PRO A 2 -22.92 -45.80 33.06
CA PRO A 2 -24.27 -46.09 32.52
C PRO A 2 -25.26 -45.00 33.02
N PRO A 3 -26.62 -45.09 32.87
CA PRO A 3 -27.52 -46.12 32.31
C PRO A 3 -28.54 -45.49 31.29
N PRO A 4 -29.88 -45.76 31.32
CA PRO A 4 -30.67 -46.99 31.11
C PRO A 4 -31.39 -46.99 29.72
N SER A 5 -31.84 -48.08 29.06
CA SER A 5 -32.56 -49.33 29.42
C SER A 5 -34.10 -49.23 29.48
N LYS A 6 -34.80 -50.32 29.07
CA LYS A 6 -36.27 -50.64 29.09
C LYS A 6 -36.98 -50.48 27.71
N ARG A 7 -37.95 -51.32 27.31
CA ARG A 7 -38.56 -52.49 27.99
C ARG A 7 -39.09 -53.58 27.03
N GLN A 8 -38.94 -54.82 27.51
CA GLN A 8 -39.80 -56.03 27.52
C GLN A 8 -41.21 -55.93 26.89
N ALA A 9 -41.83 -56.93 26.24
CA ALA A 9 -41.71 -58.41 26.18
C ALA A 9 -42.70 -59.24 27.06
N ILE A 10 -43.11 -60.40 26.50
CA ILE A 10 -43.68 -61.61 27.13
C ILE A 10 -45.13 -61.55 27.67
N GLY A 11 -45.88 -62.63 27.41
CA GLY A 11 -47.23 -62.89 27.93
C GLY A 11 -47.23 -63.68 29.25
N ARG A 12 -48.35 -63.64 29.97
CA ARG A 12 -48.53 -64.27 31.31
C ARG A 12 -48.55 -65.80 31.28
N LYS A 13 -47.93 -66.43 32.28
CA LYS A 13 -48.60 -67.35 33.24
C LYS A 13 -47.77 -67.52 34.52
N VAL A 14 -48.30 -68.27 35.50
CA VAL A 14 -47.93 -68.23 36.94
C VAL A 14 -47.70 -69.64 37.48
N GLY A 15 -46.75 -69.86 38.42
CA GLY A 15 -46.73 -71.08 39.26
C GLY A 15 -45.38 -71.62 39.79
N THR A 16 -44.88 -71.07 40.90
CA THR A 16 -44.23 -71.76 42.06
C THR A 16 -43.22 -72.94 41.91
N SER A 17 -41.94 -72.61 42.16
CA SER A 17 -41.01 -73.15 43.21
C SER A 17 -40.25 -74.52 43.14
N LYS A 18 -38.96 -74.46 43.55
CA LYS A 18 -37.95 -75.53 43.86
C LYS A 18 -37.45 -76.40 42.68
N GLY A 19 -36.18 -76.83 42.58
CA GLY A 19 -34.92 -76.51 43.30
C GLY A 19 -33.77 -77.53 43.03
N TYR A 20 -32.51 -77.18 43.38
CA TYR A 20 -31.23 -77.98 43.40
C TYR A 20 -30.35 -78.18 42.13
N HIS A 21 -29.05 -77.84 42.27
CA HIS A 21 -27.76 -78.53 41.95
C HIS A 21 -27.66 -79.63 40.83
N ASP A 22 -26.52 -79.91 40.14
CA ASP A 22 -25.15 -79.31 40.13
C ASP A 22 -24.26 -79.67 38.89
N GLU A 23 -23.21 -78.86 38.71
CA GLU A 23 -21.81 -79.09 38.24
C GLU A 23 -21.33 -79.88 36.97
N ASN A 24 -20.21 -79.33 36.44
CA ASN A 24 -18.96 -79.90 35.87
C ASN A 24 -18.68 -80.20 34.37
N THR A 25 -17.51 -79.67 33.97
CA THR A 25 -16.66 -79.79 32.76
C THR A 25 -15.52 -80.82 33.03
N PRO A 26 -14.30 -80.87 32.39
CA PRO A 26 -13.70 -80.21 31.20
C PRO A 26 -13.45 -81.24 30.04
N LEU A 27 -12.51 -81.23 29.07
CA LEU A 27 -11.23 -80.55 28.70
C LEU A 27 -11.15 -80.39 27.15
N ASP A 28 -10.09 -79.89 26.49
CA ASP A 28 -9.19 -78.72 26.62
C ASP A 28 -8.13 -78.75 25.46
N THR A 29 -7.21 -77.78 25.41
CA THR A 29 -5.95 -77.64 24.64
C THR A 29 -5.91 -76.76 23.38
N ALA A 30 -4.93 -75.85 23.42
CA ALA A 30 -4.37 -74.98 22.36
C ALA A 30 -2.81 -75.03 22.56
N PRO A 31 -1.94 -73.99 22.40
CA PRO A 31 -1.99 -72.67 21.72
C PRO A 31 -0.69 -72.36 20.91
N VAL A 32 -0.25 -71.08 20.85
CA VAL A 32 1.11 -70.53 20.58
C VAL A 32 1.51 -70.22 19.10
N ALA A 33 2.10 -69.06 18.73
CA ALA A 33 2.17 -67.70 19.33
C ALA A 33 2.77 -66.61 18.36
N VAL A 34 2.44 -65.32 18.59
CA VAL A 34 3.32 -64.09 18.66
C VAL A 34 4.40 -63.86 17.56
N ASN A 35 4.53 -62.71 16.85
CA ASN A 35 3.79 -61.41 16.84
C ASN A 35 3.87 -60.68 15.44
N GLU A 36 4.19 -59.39 15.15
CA GLU A 36 4.73 -58.19 15.87
C GLU A 36 4.39 -56.81 15.18
N THR A 37 5.14 -55.75 15.51
CA THR A 37 5.11 -54.27 15.26
C THR A 37 5.58 -53.76 13.85
N VAL A 38 5.46 -52.48 13.37
CA VAL A 38 4.75 -51.20 13.71
C VAL A 38 4.83 -50.17 12.53
N GLU A 39 3.93 -49.17 12.49
CA GLU A 39 3.96 -47.87 11.74
C GLU A 39 3.83 -47.78 10.18
N ALA A 40 3.67 -46.53 9.68
CA ALA A 40 3.21 -46.15 8.32
C ALA A 40 3.91 -44.86 7.80
N PRO A 41 3.92 -44.54 6.47
CA PRO A 41 2.85 -43.71 5.88
C PRO A 41 2.56 -43.94 4.35
N LYS A 42 1.84 -42.99 3.71
CA LYS A 42 1.37 -43.01 2.29
C LYS A 42 2.52 -42.97 1.25
N PRO A 43 2.30 -43.43 0.00
CA PRO A 43 1.86 -42.48 -1.04
C PRO A 43 0.79 -42.99 -2.05
N LEU A 44 -0.07 -42.09 -2.53
CA LEU A 44 -1.00 -42.37 -3.64
C LEU A 44 -0.29 -42.20 -5.01
N SER A 45 -0.03 -43.29 -5.74
CA SER A 45 0.31 -43.21 -7.17
C SER A 45 0.01 -44.45 -8.01
N ARG A 46 0.13 -45.68 -7.46
CA ARG A 46 -0.09 -46.93 -8.23
C ARG A 46 -1.55 -47.41 -8.32
N SER A 47 -2.37 -47.19 -7.28
CA SER A 47 -3.73 -47.76 -7.18
C SER A 47 -4.65 -47.41 -8.37
N LEU A 48 -4.65 -46.15 -8.82
CA LEU A 48 -5.53 -45.68 -9.90
C LEU A 48 -5.24 -46.28 -11.28
N LYS A 49 -4.00 -46.75 -11.56
CA LYS A 49 -3.71 -47.43 -12.84
C LYS A 49 -4.21 -48.88 -12.85
N VAL A 50 -4.08 -49.58 -11.73
CA VAL A 50 -4.59 -50.97 -11.58
C VAL A 50 -6.11 -50.98 -11.70
N GLN A 51 -6.80 -50.04 -11.04
CA GLN A 51 -8.26 -49.91 -11.13
C GLN A 51 -8.79 -49.59 -12.53
N ILE A 52 -7.99 -49.07 -13.46
CA ILE A 52 -8.40 -48.88 -14.85
C ILE A 52 -8.34 -50.23 -15.59
N GLN A 53 -7.19 -50.91 -15.52
CA GLN A 53 -6.98 -52.19 -16.21
C GLN A 53 -7.91 -53.30 -15.70
N GLU A 54 -8.23 -53.33 -14.40
CA GLU A 54 -9.24 -54.25 -13.86
C GLU A 54 -10.65 -54.00 -14.42
N LYS A 55 -11.02 -52.74 -14.73
CA LYS A 55 -12.36 -52.41 -15.24
C LYS A 55 -12.48 -52.69 -16.72
N ASP A 56 -11.46 -52.42 -17.52
CA ASP A 56 -11.43 -52.81 -18.93
C ASP A 56 -11.48 -54.35 -19.07
N ALA A 57 -10.72 -55.08 -18.25
CA ALA A 57 -10.77 -56.54 -18.19
C ALA A 57 -12.12 -57.11 -17.71
N ILE A 58 -12.97 -56.32 -17.04
CA ILE A 58 -14.35 -56.68 -16.69
C ILE A 58 -15.31 -56.38 -17.85
N ILE A 59 -15.11 -55.29 -18.59
CA ILE A 59 -15.96 -54.89 -19.73
C ILE A 59 -15.93 -55.98 -20.82
N SER A 60 -14.76 -56.40 -21.30
CA SER A 60 -14.67 -57.42 -22.35
C SER A 60 -15.21 -58.80 -21.92
N ARG A 61 -15.16 -59.13 -20.62
CA ARG A 61 -15.78 -60.36 -20.06
C ARG A 61 -17.32 -60.28 -20.00
N LEU A 62 -17.89 -59.08 -19.98
CA LEU A 62 -19.34 -58.87 -20.02
C LEU A 62 -19.85 -58.87 -21.47
N GLU A 63 -19.09 -58.29 -22.40
CA GLU A 63 -19.41 -58.28 -23.84
C GLU A 63 -19.43 -59.70 -24.42
N ALA A 64 -18.41 -60.52 -24.13
CA ALA A 64 -18.39 -61.94 -24.51
C ALA A 64 -19.57 -62.75 -23.94
N ARG A 65 -20.11 -62.34 -22.77
CA ARG A 65 -21.28 -62.98 -22.15
C ARG A 65 -22.62 -62.56 -22.75
N ILE A 66 -22.70 -61.43 -23.44
CA ILE A 66 -23.93 -60.98 -24.10
C ILE A 66 -24.18 -61.81 -25.37
N CYS A 67 -23.15 -61.99 -26.20
CA CYS A 67 -23.23 -62.80 -27.42
C CYS A 67 -23.71 -64.24 -27.16
N ALA A 68 -23.28 -64.86 -26.06
CA ALA A 68 -23.69 -66.21 -25.67
C ALA A 68 -25.19 -66.33 -25.30
N ILE A 69 -25.83 -65.24 -24.86
CA ILE A 69 -27.25 -65.22 -24.47
C ILE A 69 -28.17 -65.08 -25.70
N GLU A 70 -27.72 -64.40 -26.75
CA GLU A 70 -28.47 -64.24 -28.00
C GLU A 70 -28.69 -65.59 -28.71
N THR A 71 -27.69 -66.48 -28.68
CA THR A 71 -27.81 -67.88 -29.13
C THR A 71 -28.92 -68.66 -28.41
N PHE A 72 -29.13 -68.41 -27.11
CA PHE A 72 -30.17 -69.09 -26.33
C PHE A 72 -31.59 -68.59 -26.68
N SER A 73 -31.71 -67.38 -27.25
CA SER A 73 -33.01 -66.84 -27.66
C SER A 73 -33.61 -67.60 -28.85
N LYS A 74 -32.78 -68.16 -29.74
CA LYS A 74 -33.26 -68.99 -30.88
C LYS A 74 -33.86 -70.32 -30.43
N GLN A 75 -33.24 -71.00 -29.46
CA GLN A 75 -33.73 -72.29 -28.94
C GLN A 75 -35.11 -72.19 -28.28
N ASN A 76 -35.48 -71.01 -27.78
CA ASN A 76 -36.77 -70.77 -27.12
C ASN A 76 -37.93 -70.61 -28.12
N GLN A 77 -37.63 -70.35 -29.40
CA GLN A 77 -38.62 -70.29 -30.49
C GLN A 77 -39.03 -71.71 -30.93
N ASP A 78 -38.04 -72.60 -31.07
CA ASP A 78 -38.17 -74.03 -31.40
C ASP A 78 -39.10 -74.79 -30.41
N LEU A 79 -39.03 -74.44 -29.13
CA LEU A 79 -39.89 -74.98 -28.06
C LEU A 79 -41.35 -74.48 -28.12
N SER A 80 -41.60 -73.30 -28.70
CA SER A 80 -42.96 -72.76 -28.87
C SER A 80 -43.73 -73.54 -29.94
N GLU A 81 -43.07 -73.85 -31.06
CA GLU A 81 -43.66 -74.61 -32.17
C GLU A 81 -43.94 -76.07 -31.79
N ARG A 82 -43.06 -76.69 -30.98
CA ARG A 82 -43.33 -78.05 -30.44
C ARG A 82 -44.56 -78.08 -29.53
N ASN A 83 -44.80 -77.05 -28.71
CA ASN A 83 -46.01 -76.98 -27.87
C ASN A 83 -47.31 -76.80 -28.68
N GLN A 84 -47.29 -76.06 -29.80
CA GLN A 84 -48.45 -75.97 -30.69
C GLN A 84 -48.75 -77.32 -31.36
N ASN A 85 -47.72 -78.02 -31.86
CA ASN A 85 -47.90 -79.35 -32.45
C ASN A 85 -48.47 -80.38 -31.45
N LEU A 86 -48.02 -80.35 -30.18
CA LEU A 86 -48.50 -81.27 -29.14
C LEU A 86 -50.00 -81.05 -28.82
N SER A 87 -50.49 -79.82 -28.91
CA SER A 87 -51.92 -79.49 -28.81
C SER A 87 -52.75 -80.10 -29.95
N LEU A 88 -52.27 -79.98 -31.20
CA LEU A 88 -52.94 -80.51 -32.39
C LEU A 88 -53.05 -82.05 -32.38
N THR A 89 -51.98 -82.74 -31.98
CA THR A 89 -52.02 -84.23 -31.86
C THR A 89 -53.03 -84.72 -30.81
N ASN A 90 -53.26 -83.95 -29.75
CA ASN A 90 -54.19 -84.32 -28.67
C ASN A 90 -55.67 -84.21 -29.12
N HIS A 91 -55.97 -83.34 -30.08
CA HIS A 91 -57.29 -83.30 -30.75
C HIS A 91 -57.50 -84.50 -31.69
N SER A 92 -56.47 -84.90 -32.45
CA SER A 92 -56.55 -86.04 -33.37
C SER A 92 -56.91 -87.35 -32.65
N LEU A 93 -56.25 -87.65 -31.53
CA LEU A 93 -56.50 -88.85 -30.72
C LEU A 93 -57.94 -88.95 -30.18
N LYS A 94 -58.53 -87.83 -29.73
CA LYS A 94 -59.94 -87.80 -29.30
C LYS A 94 -60.92 -88.10 -30.44
N SER A 95 -60.59 -87.71 -31.68
CA SER A 95 -61.44 -87.99 -32.84
C SER A 95 -61.41 -89.46 -33.27
N LEU A 96 -60.26 -90.14 -33.11
CA LEU A 96 -60.08 -91.55 -33.46
C LEU A 96 -60.82 -92.47 -32.48
N LYS A 97 -60.75 -92.19 -31.16
CA LYS A 97 -61.46 -92.98 -30.14
C LYS A 97 -62.96 -93.06 -30.43
N ARG A 98 -63.61 -91.93 -30.72
CA ARG A 98 -65.06 -91.89 -30.99
C ARG A 98 -65.45 -92.67 -32.26
N LYS A 99 -64.59 -92.69 -33.28
CA LYS A 99 -64.83 -93.44 -34.53
C LYS A 99 -64.77 -94.97 -34.33
N ALA A 100 -63.95 -95.46 -33.42
CA ALA A 100 -63.91 -96.88 -33.08
C ALA A 100 -65.21 -97.33 -32.37
N GLU A 101 -65.61 -96.57 -31.35
CA GLU A 101 -66.83 -96.82 -30.55
C GLU A 101 -68.10 -96.77 -31.42
N GLU A 102 -68.20 -95.79 -32.34
CA GLU A 102 -69.30 -95.67 -33.30
C GLU A 102 -69.34 -96.78 -34.37
N SER A 103 -68.24 -97.50 -34.62
CA SER A 103 -68.19 -98.56 -35.64
C SER A 103 -68.70 -99.89 -35.09
N MET A 104 -68.18 -100.32 -33.93
CA MET A 104 -68.47 -101.63 -33.33
C MET A 104 -69.96 -101.79 -32.97
N SER A 105 -70.63 -100.71 -32.56
CA SER A 105 -72.06 -100.70 -32.26
C SER A 105 -72.96 -101.03 -33.47
N ARG A 106 -72.50 -100.78 -34.71
CA ARG A 106 -73.28 -101.03 -35.94
C ARG A 106 -73.24 -102.49 -36.39
N GLU A 107 -72.19 -103.23 -36.03
CA GLU A 107 -72.06 -104.67 -36.28
C GLU A 107 -72.99 -105.48 -35.36
N VAL A 108 -72.98 -105.20 -34.06
CA VAL A 108 -73.83 -105.89 -33.06
C VAL A 108 -75.32 -105.83 -33.45
N ALA A 109 -75.78 -104.68 -33.94
CA ALA A 109 -77.16 -104.48 -34.40
C ALA A 109 -77.52 -105.26 -35.69
N LYS A 110 -76.54 -105.65 -36.53
CA LYS A 110 -76.76 -106.56 -37.66
C LYS A 110 -76.93 -108.00 -37.19
N TRP A 111 -76.03 -108.48 -36.32
CA TRP A 111 -76.07 -109.86 -35.82
C TRP A 111 -77.34 -110.17 -35.01
N GLN A 112 -77.80 -109.23 -34.19
CA GLN A 112 -79.08 -109.34 -33.46
C GLN A 112 -80.31 -109.50 -34.38
N LYS A 113 -80.27 -108.98 -35.62
CA LYS A 113 -81.32 -109.21 -36.61
C LYS A 113 -81.20 -110.55 -37.34
N ARG A 114 -80.03 -111.20 -37.34
CA ARG A 114 -79.84 -112.56 -37.87
C ARG A 114 -80.33 -113.62 -36.89
N ILE A 115 -80.08 -113.42 -35.59
CA ILE A 115 -80.52 -114.33 -34.52
C ILE A 115 -82.06 -114.51 -34.54
N LYS A 116 -82.82 -113.41 -34.59
CA LYS A 116 -84.30 -113.44 -34.66
C LYS A 116 -84.90 -114.08 -35.93
N ARG A 117 -84.08 -114.45 -36.91
CA ARG A 117 -84.50 -115.25 -38.06
C ARG A 117 -84.26 -116.75 -37.79
N LEU A 118 -83.07 -117.10 -37.29
CA LEU A 118 -82.70 -118.48 -36.94
C LEU A 118 -83.60 -119.06 -35.84
N GLU A 119 -84.10 -118.23 -34.92
CA GLU A 119 -85.10 -118.63 -33.91
C GLU A 119 -86.41 -119.18 -34.50
N ARG A 120 -86.74 -118.88 -35.77
CA ARG A 120 -87.92 -119.42 -36.49
C ARG A 120 -87.62 -120.66 -37.33
N GLU A 121 -86.34 -120.94 -37.56
CA GLU A 121 -85.86 -122.12 -38.30
C GLU A 121 -85.54 -123.28 -37.31
N ARG A 122 -85.29 -122.96 -36.03
CA ARG A 122 -85.04 -123.90 -34.92
C ARG A 122 -86.23 -124.81 -34.53
N THR A 123 -87.46 -124.46 -34.89
CA THR A 123 -88.67 -125.22 -34.51
C THR A 123 -88.87 -126.54 -35.26
N THR A 124 -88.02 -126.87 -36.23
CA THR A 124 -88.23 -128.01 -37.15
C THR A 124 -87.07 -129.02 -37.14
N ALA A 125 -86.01 -128.79 -36.37
CA ALA A 125 -84.85 -129.68 -36.25
C ALA A 125 -84.58 -130.01 -34.77
N LYS A 126 -85.35 -130.96 -34.22
CA LYS A 126 -85.33 -131.28 -32.78
C LYS A 126 -84.67 -132.62 -32.43
N ASP A 127 -84.56 -133.53 -33.39
CA ASP A 127 -84.39 -134.96 -33.09
C ASP A 127 -83.00 -135.55 -33.46
N ASP A 128 -82.20 -134.89 -34.32
CA ASP A 128 -80.89 -135.39 -34.80
C ASP A 128 -79.68 -135.00 -33.92
N ASN A 129 -79.88 -134.69 -32.63
CA ASN A 129 -78.89 -133.97 -31.80
C ASN A 129 -77.74 -134.84 -31.21
N THR A 130 -77.72 -136.14 -31.50
CA THR A 130 -76.82 -137.18 -30.93
C THR A 130 -75.30 -136.93 -30.99
N ALA A 131 -74.77 -136.66 -32.19
CA ALA A 131 -73.39 -137.05 -32.51
C ALA A 131 -72.36 -135.90 -32.65
N LEU A 132 -72.80 -134.64 -32.78
CA LEU A 132 -71.89 -133.52 -33.11
C LEU A 132 -71.13 -132.96 -31.91
N ILE A 133 -71.58 -133.24 -30.68
CA ILE A 133 -71.10 -132.61 -29.44
C ILE A 133 -69.59 -132.83 -29.22
N LEU A 134 -69.10 -134.05 -29.48
CA LEU A 134 -67.69 -134.43 -29.31
C LEU A 134 -66.72 -133.70 -30.28
N GLY A 135 -67.24 -133.04 -31.33
CA GLY A 135 -66.41 -132.22 -32.22
C GLY A 135 -66.18 -130.79 -31.73
N LEU A 136 -67.09 -130.25 -30.91
CA LEU A 136 -67.08 -128.84 -30.48
C LEU A 136 -66.19 -128.59 -29.25
N GLU A 137 -65.88 -129.64 -28.48
CA GLU A 137 -65.00 -129.53 -27.30
C GLU A 137 -63.55 -129.21 -27.72
N ALA A 138 -63.11 -129.71 -28.88
CA ALA A 138 -61.78 -129.41 -29.44
C ALA A 138 -61.64 -127.95 -29.91
N GLU A 139 -62.68 -127.36 -30.53
CA GLU A 139 -62.64 -125.95 -30.97
C GLU A 139 -62.61 -124.99 -29.77
N LEU A 140 -63.15 -125.40 -28.61
CA LEU A 140 -63.14 -124.58 -27.39
C LEU A 140 -61.73 -124.43 -26.79
N GLU A 141 -60.88 -125.46 -26.91
CA GLU A 141 -59.52 -125.45 -26.38
C GLU A 141 -58.61 -124.52 -27.21
N GLU A 142 -58.73 -124.55 -28.55
CA GLU A 142 -58.05 -123.61 -29.46
C GLU A 142 -58.39 -122.15 -29.14
N ARG A 143 -59.69 -121.84 -28.99
CA ARG A 143 -60.17 -120.48 -28.64
C ARG A 143 -59.65 -119.97 -27.29
N THR A 144 -59.30 -120.87 -26.37
CA THR A 144 -58.79 -120.51 -25.05
C THR A 144 -57.35 -120.00 -25.14
N VAL A 145 -56.53 -120.53 -26.08
CA VAL A 145 -55.16 -120.07 -26.33
C VAL A 145 -55.16 -118.60 -26.80
N ASP A 146 -55.99 -118.26 -27.79
CA ASP A 146 -56.12 -116.88 -28.32
C ASP A 146 -56.40 -115.83 -27.23
N ILE A 147 -57.28 -116.16 -26.28
CA ILE A 147 -57.66 -115.26 -25.18
C ILE A 147 -56.46 -114.98 -24.27
N THR A 148 -55.61 -115.96 -23.99
CA THR A 148 -54.40 -115.75 -23.17
C THR A 148 -53.36 -114.88 -23.89
N GLY A 149 -53.19 -115.05 -25.21
CA GLY A 149 -52.30 -114.20 -26.01
C GLY A 149 -52.70 -112.71 -25.97
N LEU A 150 -54.00 -112.41 -26.06
CA LEU A 150 -54.52 -111.05 -25.97
C LEU A 150 -54.35 -110.42 -24.57
N GLN A 151 -54.39 -111.21 -23.50
CA GLN A 151 -54.14 -110.73 -22.13
C GLN A 151 -52.67 -110.33 -21.89
N VAL A 152 -51.71 -111.04 -22.49
CA VAL A 152 -50.28 -110.68 -22.47
C VAL A 152 -50.03 -109.38 -23.23
N ALA A 153 -50.64 -109.20 -24.40
CA ALA A 153 -50.55 -107.95 -25.16
C ALA A 153 -51.09 -106.74 -24.38
N LEU A 154 -52.21 -106.91 -23.66
CA LEU A 154 -52.84 -105.87 -22.84
C LEU A 154 -51.97 -105.45 -21.63
N THR A 155 -51.24 -106.40 -21.02
CA THR A 155 -50.34 -106.10 -19.90
C THR A 155 -49.07 -105.39 -20.35
N SER A 156 -48.49 -105.78 -21.50
CA SER A 156 -47.37 -105.05 -22.11
C SER A 156 -47.74 -103.59 -22.38
N ALA A 157 -48.89 -103.34 -23.02
CA ALA A 157 -49.35 -101.98 -23.34
C ALA A 157 -49.60 -101.10 -22.10
N ARG A 158 -49.97 -101.68 -20.95
CA ARG A 158 -50.14 -100.94 -19.68
C ARG A 158 -48.83 -100.44 -19.09
N ASN A 159 -47.77 -101.24 -19.15
CA ASN A 159 -46.46 -100.87 -18.60
C ASN A 159 -45.82 -99.73 -19.39
N ASP A 160 -45.98 -99.76 -20.72
CA ASP A 160 -45.53 -98.70 -21.64
C ASP A 160 -46.17 -97.33 -21.35
N ILE A 161 -47.42 -97.31 -20.88
CA ILE A 161 -48.12 -96.07 -20.51
C ILE A 161 -47.56 -95.51 -19.18
N LEU A 162 -47.38 -96.34 -18.16
CA LEU A 162 -46.81 -95.94 -16.87
C LEU A 162 -45.38 -95.36 -16.99
N TYR A 163 -44.57 -95.91 -17.88
CA TYR A 163 -43.24 -95.38 -18.18
C TYR A 163 -43.29 -93.99 -18.85
N ARG A 164 -44.28 -93.75 -19.73
CA ARG A 164 -44.46 -92.45 -20.40
C ARG A 164 -45.01 -91.37 -19.46
N ASP A 165 -45.95 -91.71 -18.59
CA ASP A 165 -46.52 -90.74 -17.63
C ASP A 165 -45.47 -90.25 -16.61
N SER A 166 -44.65 -91.16 -16.07
CA SER A 166 -43.54 -90.78 -15.17
C SER A 166 -42.49 -89.91 -15.86
N THR A 167 -42.20 -90.15 -17.14
CA THR A 167 -41.34 -89.30 -17.98
C THR A 167 -41.94 -87.89 -18.15
N ILE A 168 -43.25 -87.79 -18.34
CA ILE A 168 -43.97 -86.51 -18.51
C ILE A 168 -43.91 -85.65 -17.24
N ASP A 169 -44.06 -86.24 -16.05
CA ASP A 169 -44.01 -85.49 -14.78
C ASP A 169 -42.59 -85.05 -14.39
N HIS A 170 -41.56 -85.79 -14.79
CA HIS A 170 -40.17 -85.34 -14.71
C HIS A 170 -39.94 -84.07 -15.56
N LEU A 171 -40.37 -84.08 -16.83
CA LEU A 171 -40.22 -82.94 -17.75
C LEU A 171 -41.00 -81.70 -17.29
N LYS A 172 -42.23 -81.85 -16.75
CA LYS A 172 -42.98 -80.74 -16.13
C LYS A 172 -42.20 -80.08 -14.99
N SER A 173 -41.50 -80.88 -14.19
CA SER A 173 -40.72 -80.41 -13.04
C SER A 173 -39.49 -79.63 -13.49
N GLU A 174 -38.75 -80.14 -14.48
CA GLU A 174 -37.59 -79.44 -15.04
C GLU A 174 -37.99 -78.08 -15.66
N VAL A 175 -39.06 -78.03 -16.47
CA VAL A 175 -39.56 -76.78 -17.08
C VAL A 175 -39.86 -75.71 -16.02
N LYS A 176 -40.46 -76.10 -14.89
CA LYS A 176 -40.77 -75.20 -13.76
C LYS A 176 -39.50 -74.60 -13.14
N GLU A 177 -38.43 -75.38 -13.03
CA GLU A 177 -37.14 -74.96 -12.48
C GLU A 177 -36.36 -74.04 -13.44
N LYS A 178 -36.32 -74.35 -14.75
CA LYS A 178 -35.75 -73.43 -15.75
C LYS A 178 -36.49 -72.09 -15.75
N GLN A 179 -37.83 -72.10 -15.64
CA GLN A 179 -38.64 -70.88 -15.61
C GLN A 179 -38.36 -70.01 -14.37
N ALA A 180 -38.15 -70.62 -13.20
CA ALA A 180 -37.70 -69.90 -12.01
C ALA A 180 -36.31 -69.26 -12.22
N THR A 181 -35.39 -70.00 -12.82
CA THR A 181 -34.03 -69.54 -13.15
C THR A 181 -34.04 -68.36 -14.14
N ILE A 182 -34.85 -68.42 -15.20
CA ILE A 182 -35.04 -67.33 -16.16
C ILE A 182 -35.55 -66.06 -15.47
N ASN A 183 -36.50 -66.18 -14.53
CA ASN A 183 -37.01 -65.03 -13.78
C ASN A 183 -35.96 -64.41 -12.84
N ALA A 184 -35.09 -65.22 -12.23
CA ALA A 184 -33.96 -64.73 -11.45
C ALA A 184 -32.92 -63.99 -12.32
N ILE A 185 -32.61 -64.53 -13.51
CA ILE A 185 -31.70 -63.91 -14.49
C ILE A 185 -32.27 -62.56 -14.97
N ARG A 186 -33.56 -62.49 -15.32
CA ARG A 186 -34.23 -61.24 -15.74
C ARG A 186 -34.13 -60.14 -14.67
N LYS A 187 -34.33 -60.47 -13.39
CA LYS A 187 -34.15 -59.52 -12.27
C LYS A 187 -32.70 -59.03 -12.16
N ARG A 188 -31.70 -59.92 -12.28
CA ARG A 188 -30.27 -59.57 -12.26
C ARG A 188 -29.87 -58.70 -13.47
N LEU A 189 -30.40 -58.98 -14.66
CA LEU A 189 -30.17 -58.19 -15.87
C LEU A 189 -30.69 -56.75 -15.72
N TYR A 190 -31.94 -56.57 -15.28
CA TYR A 190 -32.52 -55.24 -15.06
C TYR A 190 -31.75 -54.44 -13.99
N ALA A 191 -31.34 -55.08 -12.89
CA ALA A 191 -30.49 -54.45 -11.88
C ALA A 191 -29.14 -53.99 -12.46
N SER A 192 -28.49 -54.84 -13.27
CA SER A 192 -27.21 -54.56 -13.92
C SER A 192 -27.32 -53.40 -14.94
N GLN A 193 -28.39 -53.38 -15.75
CA GLN A 193 -28.68 -52.28 -16.68
C GLN A 193 -28.90 -50.95 -15.94
N LYS A 194 -29.62 -50.97 -14.81
CA LYS A 194 -29.86 -49.79 -13.97
C LYS A 194 -28.58 -49.30 -13.28
N GLN A 195 -27.69 -50.21 -12.89
CA GLN A 195 -26.36 -49.89 -12.36
C GLN A 195 -25.43 -49.31 -13.43
N SER A 196 -25.43 -49.87 -14.65
CA SER A 196 -24.68 -49.35 -15.80
C SER A 196 -25.09 -47.92 -16.16
N LYS A 197 -26.40 -47.63 -16.30
CA LYS A 197 -26.88 -46.25 -16.54
C LYS A 197 -26.46 -45.27 -15.44
N ARG A 198 -26.50 -45.69 -14.17
CA ARG A 198 -26.01 -44.86 -13.03
C ARG A 198 -24.51 -44.60 -13.13
N ALA A 199 -23.71 -45.61 -13.46
CA ALA A 199 -22.27 -45.48 -13.64
C ALA A 199 -21.92 -44.54 -14.83
N GLN A 200 -22.63 -44.65 -15.96
CA GLN A 200 -22.46 -43.76 -17.12
C GLN A 200 -22.77 -42.29 -16.79
N THR A 201 -23.86 -42.01 -16.07
CA THR A 201 -24.18 -40.64 -15.62
C THR A 201 -23.14 -40.11 -14.65
N SER A 202 -22.72 -40.92 -13.67
CA SER A 202 -21.66 -40.56 -12.72
C SER A 202 -20.33 -40.26 -13.43
N LEU A 203 -19.92 -41.12 -14.38
CA LEU A 203 -18.71 -40.93 -15.18
C LEU A 203 -18.75 -39.62 -15.97
N LYS A 204 -19.86 -39.31 -16.65
CA LYS A 204 -20.04 -38.03 -17.36
C LYS A 204 -19.92 -36.84 -16.42
N GLN A 205 -20.49 -36.93 -15.21
CA GLN A 205 -20.43 -35.85 -14.22
C GLN A 205 -19.02 -35.69 -13.63
N VAL A 206 -18.30 -36.79 -13.38
CA VAL A 206 -16.88 -36.78 -12.97
C VAL A 206 -15.98 -36.22 -14.07
N GLN A 207 -16.15 -36.63 -15.32
CA GLN A 207 -15.42 -36.08 -16.48
C GLN A 207 -15.68 -34.58 -16.66
N THR A 208 -16.93 -34.13 -16.50
CA THR A 208 -17.31 -32.71 -16.56
C THR A 208 -16.64 -31.92 -15.42
N ASN A 209 -16.69 -32.43 -14.18
CA ASN A 209 -16.06 -31.80 -13.02
C ASN A 209 -14.53 -31.75 -13.16
N TYR A 210 -13.89 -32.83 -13.59
CA TYR A 210 -12.46 -32.89 -13.85
C TYR A 210 -12.03 -31.89 -14.93
N THR A 211 -12.76 -31.83 -16.05
CA THR A 211 -12.49 -30.86 -17.13
C THR A 211 -12.66 -29.41 -16.64
N ARG A 212 -13.68 -29.14 -15.80
CA ARG A 212 -13.94 -27.83 -15.19
C ARG A 212 -12.84 -27.42 -14.19
N LEU A 213 -12.31 -28.35 -13.42
CA LEU A 213 -11.23 -28.09 -12.45
C LEU A 213 -9.87 -27.95 -13.14
N ARG A 214 -9.62 -28.73 -14.20
CA ARG A 214 -8.38 -28.68 -14.97
C ARG A 214 -8.28 -27.50 -15.93
N THR A 215 -9.39 -26.89 -16.33
CA THR A 215 -9.39 -25.81 -17.35
C THR A 215 -9.75 -24.47 -16.73
N TRP A 216 -8.77 -23.57 -16.60
CA TRP A 216 -9.06 -22.18 -16.20
C TRP A 216 -9.27 -21.30 -17.43
N ASN A 217 -10.39 -20.57 -17.45
CA ASN A 217 -10.67 -19.58 -18.48
C ASN A 217 -10.54 -18.16 -17.88
N PRO A 218 -9.50 -17.39 -18.24
CA PRO A 218 -9.30 -16.04 -17.71
C PRO A 218 -10.22 -14.97 -18.35
N LYS A 219 -11.13 -15.35 -19.26
CA LYS A 219 -11.97 -14.42 -20.05
C LYS A 219 -13.45 -14.83 -20.13
N LYS A 220 -14.35 -13.84 -20.01
CA LYS A 220 -15.78 -13.91 -20.37
C LYS A 220 -16.03 -12.95 -21.52
N ASN A 221 -16.66 -13.42 -22.60
CA ASN A 221 -17.01 -12.63 -23.78
C ASN A 221 -15.83 -11.82 -24.35
N GLY A 222 -14.65 -12.45 -24.42
CA GLY A 222 -13.39 -11.83 -24.90
C GLY A 222 -12.67 -10.91 -23.90
N GLN A 223 -13.34 -10.49 -22.82
CA GLN A 223 -12.79 -9.59 -21.80
C GLN A 223 -12.23 -10.39 -20.62
N TYR A 224 -11.12 -9.94 -20.04
CA TYR A 224 -10.56 -10.56 -18.83
C TYR A 224 -11.41 -10.23 -17.60
N HIS A 225 -11.63 -11.22 -16.73
CA HIS A 225 -12.38 -11.05 -15.48
C HIS A 225 -11.65 -10.14 -14.47
N SER A 226 -12.42 -9.46 -13.62
CA SER A 226 -11.95 -8.77 -12.40
C SER A 226 -10.92 -9.59 -11.61
N VAL A 227 -11.19 -10.87 -11.33
CA VAL A 227 -10.25 -11.78 -10.63
C VAL A 227 -8.91 -11.94 -11.38
N SER A 228 -8.94 -12.01 -12.72
CA SER A 228 -7.71 -12.07 -13.53
C SER A 228 -6.95 -10.75 -13.55
N ARG A 229 -7.65 -9.62 -13.41
CA ARG A 229 -7.07 -8.26 -13.34
C ARG A 229 -6.47 -7.99 -11.96
N LYS A 230 -7.15 -8.41 -10.90
CA LYS A 230 -6.62 -8.44 -9.54
C LYS A 230 -5.35 -9.29 -9.46
N LEU A 231 -5.35 -10.52 -9.97
CA LEU A 231 -4.15 -11.37 -10.00
C LEU A 231 -2.96 -10.69 -10.71
N ALA A 232 -3.22 -9.93 -11.79
CA ALA A 232 -2.18 -9.17 -12.48
C ALA A 232 -1.62 -7.99 -11.65
N ARG A 233 -2.45 -7.35 -10.81
CA ARG A 233 -2.00 -6.37 -9.81
C ARG A 233 -1.25 -7.03 -8.66
N ASP A 234 -1.82 -8.07 -8.05
CA ASP A 234 -1.23 -8.82 -6.93
C ASP A 234 0.19 -9.33 -7.27
N LEU A 235 0.38 -9.89 -8.47
CA LEU A 235 1.69 -10.32 -8.94
C LEU A 235 2.65 -9.15 -9.18
N THR A 236 2.16 -7.99 -9.65
CA THR A 236 3.02 -6.80 -9.82
C THR A 236 3.42 -6.20 -8.48
N ARG A 237 2.52 -6.20 -7.48
CA ARG A 237 2.79 -5.86 -6.08
C ARG A 237 3.85 -6.79 -5.47
N ALA A 238 3.82 -8.07 -5.81
CA ALA A 238 4.85 -9.06 -5.46
C ALA A 238 6.16 -8.93 -6.27
N GLY A 239 6.37 -7.83 -7.00
CA GLY A 239 7.60 -7.55 -7.76
C GLY A 239 7.67 -8.19 -9.15
N CYS A 240 6.64 -8.90 -9.61
CA CYS A 240 6.64 -9.47 -10.96
C CYS A 240 6.46 -8.37 -12.01
N ALA A 241 7.52 -8.07 -12.76
CA ALA A 241 7.47 -7.07 -13.82
C ALA A 241 6.31 -7.34 -14.79
N ALA A 242 5.56 -6.30 -15.18
CA ALA A 242 4.31 -6.44 -15.96
C ALA A 242 4.43 -7.18 -17.31
N GLY A 243 5.65 -7.37 -17.85
CA GLY A 243 5.90 -8.21 -19.03
C GLY A 243 6.10 -9.71 -18.75
N LYS A 244 6.31 -10.09 -17.48
CA LYS A 244 6.55 -11.46 -16.99
C LYS A 244 5.33 -12.06 -16.27
N VAL A 245 4.32 -11.25 -15.91
CA VAL A 245 3.07 -11.73 -15.26
C VAL A 245 2.41 -12.88 -16.03
N ALA A 246 2.33 -12.84 -17.37
CA ALA A 246 1.82 -13.96 -18.16
C ALA A 246 2.64 -15.24 -17.94
N PHE A 247 3.96 -15.16 -18.07
CA PHE A 247 4.88 -16.29 -17.85
C PHE A 247 4.77 -16.86 -16.43
N ALA A 248 4.66 -16.02 -15.39
CA ALA A 248 4.49 -16.48 -14.02
C ALA A 248 3.15 -17.23 -13.83
N VAL A 249 2.05 -16.69 -14.35
CA VAL A 249 0.73 -17.32 -14.30
C VAL A 249 0.68 -18.62 -15.11
N GLU A 250 1.28 -18.63 -16.31
CA GLU A 250 1.33 -19.78 -17.20
C GLU A 250 2.22 -20.90 -16.60
N SER A 251 3.36 -20.58 -15.98
CA SER A 251 4.24 -21.53 -15.27
C SER A 251 3.59 -22.13 -14.02
N CYS A 252 2.91 -21.33 -13.21
CA CYS A 252 2.18 -21.83 -12.04
C CYS A 252 1.02 -22.74 -12.46
N ALA A 253 0.29 -22.39 -13.53
CA ALA A 253 -0.79 -23.23 -14.04
C ALA A 253 -0.26 -24.58 -14.54
N GLU A 254 0.87 -24.60 -15.27
CA GLU A 254 1.55 -25.82 -15.69
C GLU A 254 1.96 -26.69 -14.51
N ALA A 255 2.59 -26.11 -13.47
CA ALA A 255 3.00 -26.82 -12.26
C ALA A 255 1.82 -27.46 -11.49
N PHE A 256 0.63 -26.85 -11.52
CA PHE A 256 -0.60 -27.40 -10.95
C PHE A 256 -1.43 -28.25 -11.95
N GLY A 257 -0.92 -28.50 -13.17
CA GLY A 257 -1.60 -29.28 -14.20
C GLY A 257 -2.83 -28.61 -14.84
N ILE A 258 -3.01 -27.31 -14.61
CA ILE A 258 -4.13 -26.48 -15.05
C ILE A 258 -3.86 -25.94 -16.47
N THR A 259 -4.76 -26.24 -17.41
CA THR A 259 -4.74 -25.70 -18.75
C THR A 259 -5.42 -24.32 -18.79
N ILE A 260 -4.67 -23.26 -19.13
CA ILE A 260 -5.24 -21.93 -19.36
C ILE A 260 -5.89 -21.88 -20.76
N ARG A 261 -7.14 -21.41 -20.86
CA ARG A 261 -7.85 -21.30 -22.14
C ARG A 261 -7.34 -20.13 -22.98
N GLY A 262 -6.25 -20.39 -23.71
CA GLY A 262 -5.57 -19.39 -24.54
C GLY A 262 -4.75 -18.39 -23.72
N ARG A 263 -4.06 -17.47 -24.40
CA ARG A 263 -3.04 -16.61 -23.78
C ARG A 263 -3.56 -15.73 -22.64
N PHE A 264 -2.79 -15.64 -21.55
CA PHE A 264 -3.03 -14.69 -20.45
C PHE A 264 -2.70 -13.23 -20.86
N MET A 265 -2.68 -12.30 -19.91
CA MET A 265 -2.52 -10.87 -20.16
C MET A 265 -1.11 -10.49 -20.64
N GLY A 266 -1.01 -9.92 -21.84
CA GLY A 266 0.21 -9.22 -22.28
C GLY A 266 0.44 -7.91 -21.53
N ARG A 267 1.70 -7.43 -21.51
CA ARG A 267 2.19 -6.24 -20.78
C ARG A 267 1.26 -5.02 -20.79
N ARG A 268 0.65 -4.68 -21.94
CA ARG A 268 -0.26 -3.53 -22.08
C ARG A 268 -1.58 -3.70 -21.32
N THR A 269 -2.07 -4.93 -21.17
CA THR A 269 -3.27 -5.25 -20.39
C THR A 269 -2.95 -5.29 -18.90
N VAL A 270 -1.78 -5.80 -18.51
CA VAL A 270 -1.29 -5.74 -17.11
C VAL A 270 -1.12 -4.29 -16.65
N GLY A 271 -0.48 -3.44 -17.47
CA GLY A 271 -0.38 -1.99 -17.20
C GLY A 271 -1.74 -1.34 -16.96
N ARG A 272 -2.72 -1.62 -17.83
CA ARG A 272 -4.10 -1.16 -17.63
C ARG A 272 -4.73 -1.70 -16.35
N ALA A 273 -4.52 -2.97 -15.99
CA ALA A 273 -5.05 -3.54 -14.75
C ALA A 273 -4.52 -2.83 -13.49
N ILE A 274 -3.28 -2.31 -13.53
CA ILE A 274 -2.66 -1.49 -12.48
C ILE A 274 -3.24 -0.06 -12.48
N ASP A 275 -3.33 0.60 -13.64
CA ASP A 275 -3.96 1.93 -13.75
C ASP A 275 -5.45 1.90 -13.32
N GLU A 276 -6.16 0.79 -13.60
CA GLU A 276 -7.52 0.53 -13.11
C GLU A 276 -7.57 0.48 -11.58
N GLY A 277 -6.59 -0.17 -10.92
CA GLY A 277 -6.47 -0.15 -9.45
C GLY A 277 -6.28 1.25 -8.88
N GLY A 278 -5.43 2.07 -9.52
CA GLY A 278 -5.26 3.47 -9.14
C GLY A 278 -6.55 4.30 -9.30
N LYS A 279 -7.31 4.02 -10.36
CA LYS A 279 -8.59 4.68 -10.65
C LYS A 279 -9.71 4.25 -9.70
N TYR A 280 -9.72 3.00 -9.22
CA TYR A 280 -10.58 2.60 -8.10
C TYR A 280 -10.22 3.35 -6.81
N GLY A 281 -8.93 3.61 -6.56
CA GLY A 281 -8.48 4.40 -5.42
C GLY A 281 -8.94 5.87 -5.47
N ASP A 282 -9.15 6.43 -6.67
CA ASP A 282 -9.75 7.76 -6.83
C ASP A 282 -11.24 7.76 -6.43
N ILE A 283 -11.99 6.69 -6.79
CA ILE A 283 -13.39 6.49 -6.36
C ILE A 283 -13.46 6.29 -4.84
N GLN A 284 -12.53 5.49 -4.28
CA GLN A 284 -12.42 5.26 -2.85
C GLN A 284 -12.20 6.57 -2.09
N LEU A 285 -11.23 7.40 -2.49
CA LEU A 285 -10.94 8.68 -1.85
C LEU A 285 -12.19 9.60 -1.86
N GLY A 286 -12.91 9.69 -2.99
CA GLY A 286 -14.15 10.46 -3.06
C GLY A 286 -15.26 9.92 -2.15
N GLN A 287 -15.40 8.60 -2.06
CA GLN A 287 -16.34 7.93 -1.14
C GLN A 287 -15.99 8.21 0.34
N GLU A 288 -14.71 8.08 0.70
CA GLU A 288 -14.21 8.29 2.06
C GLU A 288 -14.38 9.75 2.48
N ILE A 289 -13.93 10.70 1.65
CA ILE A 289 -14.04 12.15 1.92
C ILE A 289 -15.51 12.57 2.07
N MET A 290 -16.42 12.09 1.22
CA MET A 290 -17.83 12.49 1.28
C MET A 290 -18.60 11.90 2.47
N ASN A 291 -18.09 10.86 3.12
CA ASN A 291 -18.73 10.26 4.29
C ASN A 291 -18.07 10.67 5.62
N ALA A 292 -16.76 10.96 5.64
CA ALA A 292 -16.05 11.36 6.86
C ALA A 292 -16.41 12.79 7.30
N PRO A 293 -16.46 13.08 8.62
CA PRO A 293 -16.77 14.42 9.13
C PRO A 293 -15.66 15.44 8.82
N GLY A 294 -14.41 14.98 8.69
CA GLY A 294 -13.26 15.80 8.29
C GLY A 294 -12.00 14.97 8.07
N PHE A 295 -10.93 15.62 7.59
CA PHE A 295 -9.61 15.03 7.40
C PHE A 295 -8.48 16.07 7.50
N VAL A 296 -7.25 15.59 7.63
CA VAL A 296 -6.01 16.38 7.56
C VAL A 296 -5.27 16.04 6.26
N GLU A 297 -4.79 17.02 5.51
CA GLU A 297 -3.89 16.78 4.36
C GLU A 297 -2.43 16.79 4.81
N SER A 298 -1.57 15.98 4.20
CA SER A 298 -0.13 16.06 4.42
C SER A 298 0.67 15.93 3.13
N SER A 299 1.73 16.73 3.00
CA SER A 299 2.54 16.78 1.79
C SER A 299 4.01 17.15 2.02
N ASP A 300 4.85 16.78 1.05
CA ASP A 300 6.29 17.04 0.98
C ASP A 300 6.68 17.22 -0.50
N GLY A 301 7.69 18.05 -0.79
CA GLY A 301 8.23 18.30 -2.12
C GLY A 301 9.74 18.11 -2.18
N THR A 302 10.21 17.23 -3.06
CA THR A 302 11.66 17.00 -3.24
C THR A 302 12.10 17.01 -4.70
N THR A 303 13.36 17.35 -4.96
CA THR A 303 13.92 17.25 -6.32
C THR A 303 14.39 15.83 -6.63
N HIS A 304 13.94 15.26 -7.75
CA HIS A 304 14.48 14.03 -8.32
C HIS A 304 14.98 14.29 -9.75
N ARG A 305 16.30 14.12 -9.98
CA ARG A 305 16.97 14.32 -11.28
C ARG A 305 16.65 15.67 -11.95
N GLY A 306 16.59 16.75 -11.17
CA GLY A 306 16.32 18.11 -11.67
C GLY A 306 14.85 18.45 -11.91
N ILE A 307 13.92 17.59 -11.49
CA ILE A 307 12.46 17.83 -11.55
C ILE A 307 11.90 17.74 -10.13
N THR A 308 11.10 18.72 -9.71
CA THR A 308 10.37 18.66 -8.43
C THR A 308 9.32 17.54 -8.50
N VAL A 309 9.23 16.74 -7.43
CA VAL A 309 8.16 15.76 -7.23
C VAL A 309 7.58 15.94 -5.83
N GLU A 310 6.26 15.99 -5.77
CA GLU A 310 5.49 16.18 -4.55
C GLU A 310 4.79 14.89 -4.16
N SER A 311 4.71 14.60 -2.87
CA SER A 311 3.90 13.52 -2.28
C SER A 311 2.70 14.15 -1.56
N ARG A 312 1.53 13.50 -1.64
CA ARG A 312 0.29 13.89 -0.96
C ARG A 312 -0.36 12.68 -0.29
N HIS A 313 -0.75 12.85 0.96
CA HIS A 313 -1.60 11.94 1.75
C HIS A 313 -2.77 12.72 2.37
N ILE A 314 -3.82 12.02 2.79
CA ILE A 314 -4.82 12.53 3.73
C ILE A 314 -4.98 11.55 4.89
N THR A 315 -5.08 12.05 6.12
CA THR A 315 -5.38 11.24 7.30
C THR A 315 -6.82 11.50 7.70
N ILE A 316 -7.63 10.43 7.67
CA ILE A 316 -9.09 10.49 7.59
C ILE A 316 -9.72 9.31 8.36
N LEU A 317 -10.84 9.55 9.04
CA LEU A 317 -11.63 8.52 9.73
C LEU A 317 -12.41 7.69 8.70
N VAL A 318 -12.15 6.39 8.60
CA VAL A 318 -12.68 5.50 7.55
C VAL A 318 -12.92 4.07 8.05
N PRO A 319 -13.81 3.29 7.39
CA PRO A 319 -13.97 1.87 7.66
C PRO A 319 -12.76 1.05 7.19
N SER A 320 -12.65 -0.19 7.66
CA SER A 320 -11.59 -1.12 7.24
C SER A 320 -11.86 -1.80 5.89
N TYR A 321 -13.14 -1.88 5.48
CA TYR A 321 -13.65 -2.71 4.38
C TYR A 321 -13.50 -4.22 4.58
N ASP A 322 -13.33 -4.70 5.81
CA ASP A 322 -13.33 -6.14 6.11
C ASP A 322 -14.71 -6.76 5.81
N PRO A 323 -14.80 -8.04 5.39
CA PRO A 323 -16.04 -8.61 4.86
C PRO A 323 -17.20 -8.64 5.86
N ASP A 324 -16.88 -8.81 7.14
CA ASP A 324 -17.81 -9.13 8.23
C ASP A 324 -18.05 -7.94 9.19
N VAL A 325 -17.57 -6.74 8.82
CA VAL A 325 -17.77 -5.46 9.54
C VAL A 325 -18.83 -4.63 8.83
N ASP A 326 -19.67 -3.89 9.57
CA ASP A 326 -20.57 -2.91 8.97
C ASP A 326 -19.82 -1.59 8.70
N ASP A 327 -19.68 -1.20 7.42
CA ASP A 327 -19.01 0.06 7.07
C ASP A 327 -19.89 1.30 7.36
N THR A 328 -21.17 1.13 7.70
CA THR A 328 -22.08 2.23 8.04
C THR A 328 -21.98 2.66 9.51
N ASP A 329 -21.51 1.77 10.39
CA ASP A 329 -21.25 2.07 11.80
C ASP A 329 -19.90 2.79 11.96
N GLN A 330 -19.96 4.11 12.14
CA GLN A 330 -18.79 4.96 12.33
C GLN A 330 -18.00 4.64 13.62
N THR A 331 -18.57 3.94 14.60
CA THR A 331 -17.83 3.53 15.81
C THR A 331 -16.80 2.43 15.52
N THR A 332 -16.93 1.73 14.38
CA THR A 332 -15.93 0.76 13.90
C THR A 332 -14.76 1.40 13.13
N TRP A 333 -14.93 2.67 12.71
CA TRP A 333 -13.99 3.36 11.84
C TRP A 333 -12.71 3.76 12.58
N LYS A 334 -11.62 3.93 11.83
CA LYS A 334 -10.30 4.28 12.37
C LYS A 334 -9.64 5.33 11.49
N HIS A 335 -8.85 6.20 12.11
CA HIS A 335 -7.99 7.13 11.38
C HIS A 335 -6.99 6.34 10.54
N GLN A 336 -6.90 6.67 9.25
CA GLN A 336 -6.00 6.02 8.28
C GLN A 336 -5.37 7.07 7.36
N THR A 337 -4.04 7.04 7.26
CA THR A 337 -3.27 7.88 6.33
C THR A 337 -3.35 7.30 4.91
N ARG A 338 -4.34 7.74 4.13
CA ARG A 338 -4.54 7.36 2.73
C ARG A 338 -3.56 8.11 1.83
N PHE A 339 -2.92 7.38 0.92
CA PHE A 339 -2.04 7.97 -0.10
C PHE A 339 -2.87 8.53 -1.26
N VAL A 340 -2.64 9.80 -1.63
CA VAL A 340 -3.32 10.47 -2.74
C VAL A 340 -2.51 10.30 -4.02
N GLU A 341 -1.28 10.81 -4.06
CA GLU A 341 -0.36 10.67 -5.20
C GLU A 341 1.08 11.10 -4.88
N VAL A 342 2.02 10.62 -5.70
CA VAL A 342 3.25 11.33 -6.05
C VAL A 342 3.08 11.91 -7.45
N ALA A 343 3.33 13.21 -7.62
CA ALA A 343 3.18 13.94 -8.87
C ALA A 343 4.42 14.80 -9.18
N PRO A 344 4.76 15.02 -10.46
CA PRO A 344 5.83 15.94 -10.83
C PRO A 344 5.30 17.37 -10.87
N ALA A 345 5.96 18.27 -10.14
CA ALA A 345 5.66 19.70 -10.11
C ALA A 345 6.59 20.50 -11.02
N LEU A 346 6.20 21.72 -11.36
CA LEU A 346 6.98 22.63 -12.22
C LEU A 346 8.08 23.38 -11.44
N ASP A 347 7.79 23.70 -10.18
CA ASP A 347 8.68 24.24 -9.17
C ASP A 347 8.10 23.90 -7.78
N HIS A 348 8.64 24.47 -6.70
CA HIS A 348 8.25 24.20 -5.31
C HIS A 348 7.53 25.40 -4.67
N THR A 349 6.99 26.34 -5.44
CA THR A 349 6.32 27.50 -4.85
C THR A 349 4.98 27.12 -4.23
N ALA A 350 4.62 27.76 -3.12
CA ALA A 350 3.31 27.62 -2.44
C ALA A 350 2.12 27.62 -3.42
N LYS A 351 2.14 28.52 -4.40
CA LYS A 351 1.09 28.59 -5.43
C LYS A 351 1.01 27.34 -6.31
N ARG A 352 2.14 26.71 -6.65
CA ARG A 352 2.16 25.44 -7.42
C ARG A 352 1.75 24.24 -6.58
N GLN A 353 2.12 24.20 -5.31
CA GLN A 353 1.70 23.15 -4.38
C GLN A 353 0.16 23.18 -4.21
N PHE A 354 -0.41 24.38 -3.99
CA PHE A 354 -1.86 24.60 -3.95
C PHE A 354 -2.56 24.28 -5.28
N GLU A 355 -2.03 24.75 -6.42
CA GLU A 355 -2.55 24.41 -7.76
C GLU A 355 -2.54 22.88 -7.99
N GLY A 356 -1.48 22.18 -7.53
CA GLY A 356 -1.34 20.72 -7.61
C GLY A 356 -2.38 19.98 -6.76
N THR A 357 -2.62 20.41 -5.51
CA THR A 357 -3.72 19.89 -4.70
C THR A 357 -5.06 20.14 -5.39
N MET A 358 -5.29 21.33 -5.96
CA MET A 358 -6.50 21.61 -6.73
C MET A 358 -6.66 20.73 -7.99
N GLU A 359 -5.58 20.34 -8.70
CA GLU A 359 -5.67 19.35 -9.78
C GLU A 359 -5.99 17.94 -9.26
N ALA A 360 -5.41 17.52 -8.13
CA ALA A 360 -5.70 16.23 -7.49
C ALA A 360 -7.15 16.13 -6.99
N VAL A 361 -7.67 17.18 -6.35
CA VAL A 361 -9.07 17.26 -5.88
C VAL A 361 -10.05 17.19 -7.05
N ARG A 362 -9.82 17.99 -8.11
CA ARG A 362 -10.63 17.95 -9.34
C ARG A 362 -10.64 16.54 -9.96
N ARG A 363 -9.51 15.84 -9.96
CA ARG A 363 -9.36 14.45 -10.45
C ARG A 363 -10.16 13.44 -9.63
N ILE A 364 -10.17 13.57 -8.30
CA ILE A 364 -10.94 12.71 -7.38
C ILE A 364 -12.45 12.97 -7.55
N ALA A 365 -12.88 14.23 -7.42
CA ALA A 365 -14.29 14.62 -7.50
C ALA A 365 -14.94 14.22 -8.83
N ASP A 366 -14.31 14.53 -9.97
CA ASP A 366 -14.80 14.14 -11.31
C ASP A 366 -14.85 12.62 -11.48
N THR A 367 -13.87 11.89 -10.95
CA THR A 367 -13.84 10.42 -11.05
C THR A 367 -14.94 9.77 -10.20
N TYR A 368 -15.13 10.24 -8.97
CA TYR A 368 -16.11 9.70 -8.03
C TYR A 368 -17.55 10.05 -8.45
N THR A 369 -17.85 11.33 -8.68
CA THR A 369 -19.19 11.82 -9.08
C THR A 369 -19.73 11.14 -10.35
N ARG A 370 -18.86 10.85 -11.33
CA ARG A 370 -19.26 10.15 -12.57
C ARG A 370 -19.25 8.62 -12.46
N SER A 371 -18.94 8.07 -11.28
CA SER A 371 -18.92 6.61 -11.06
C SER A 371 -20.33 6.04 -10.82
N PRO A 372 -20.62 4.80 -11.25
CA PRO A 372 -21.89 4.14 -10.95
C PRO A 372 -22.17 4.01 -9.44
N LEU A 373 -21.13 3.94 -8.61
CA LEU A 373 -21.23 3.85 -7.15
C LEU A 373 -21.84 5.12 -6.54
N ALA A 374 -21.33 6.29 -6.95
CA ALA A 374 -21.85 7.58 -6.48
C ALA A 374 -23.27 7.83 -7.01
N ILE A 375 -23.53 7.50 -8.28
CA ILE A 375 -24.86 7.57 -8.91
C ILE A 375 -25.87 6.69 -8.18
N GLN A 376 -25.52 5.45 -7.82
CA GLN A 376 -26.40 4.54 -7.07
C GLN A 376 -26.67 5.05 -5.65
N GLN A 377 -25.69 5.68 -5.00
CA GLN A 377 -25.86 6.33 -3.69
C GLN A 377 -26.52 7.72 -3.75
N GLN A 378 -26.84 8.23 -4.95
CA GLN A 378 -27.31 9.60 -5.18
C GLN A 378 -26.37 10.68 -4.60
N LYS A 379 -25.07 10.42 -4.60
CA LYS A 379 -24.03 11.33 -4.08
C LYS A 379 -23.28 12.03 -5.22
N VAL A 380 -22.97 13.29 -4.99
CA VAL A 380 -22.08 14.13 -5.80
C VAL A 380 -20.99 14.67 -4.87
N MET A 381 -19.76 14.77 -5.36
CA MET A 381 -18.67 15.51 -4.72
C MET A 381 -18.38 16.75 -5.58
N GLU A 382 -18.59 17.94 -5.01
CA GLU A 382 -18.05 19.19 -5.54
C GLU A 382 -16.53 19.27 -5.26
N VAL A 383 -15.81 20.08 -6.04
CA VAL A 383 -14.41 20.44 -5.72
C VAL A 383 -14.31 21.10 -4.34
N ASN A 384 -15.36 21.83 -3.93
CA ASN A 384 -15.42 22.55 -2.67
C ASN A 384 -15.62 21.63 -1.43
N ASP A 385 -16.20 20.43 -1.59
CA ASP A 385 -16.41 19.50 -0.46
C ASP A 385 -15.11 19.04 0.20
N TYR A 386 -14.04 18.97 -0.58
CA TYR A 386 -12.70 18.74 -0.07
C TYR A 386 -12.28 19.82 0.92
N TRP A 387 -12.46 21.10 0.57
CA TRP A 387 -12.05 22.25 1.39
C TRP A 387 -12.96 22.47 2.59
N ARG A 388 -14.28 22.19 2.46
CA ARG A 388 -15.22 22.15 3.59
C ARG A 388 -14.72 21.18 4.68
N ARG A 389 -14.31 19.97 4.29
CA ARG A 389 -13.93 18.87 5.19
C ARG A 389 -12.45 18.82 5.58
N LYS A 390 -11.57 19.56 4.88
CA LYS A 390 -10.15 19.69 5.22
C LYS A 390 -10.00 20.54 6.49
N LEU A 391 -9.80 19.89 7.64
CA LEU A 391 -9.71 20.55 8.95
C LEU A 391 -8.26 20.93 9.33
N GLY A 392 -7.25 20.50 8.57
CA GLY A 392 -5.88 20.95 8.78
C GLY A 392 -4.88 20.43 7.74
N GLU A 393 -3.62 20.81 7.94
CA GLU A 393 -2.47 20.41 7.13
C GLU A 393 -1.25 20.02 7.99
N SER A 394 -0.49 19.01 7.54
CA SER A 394 0.83 18.68 8.09
C SER A 394 1.93 18.70 7.02
N LYS A 395 2.91 19.57 7.25
CA LYS A 395 4.01 19.90 6.34
C LYS A 395 5.28 20.15 7.16
N ASP A 396 6.39 20.42 6.49
CA ASP A 396 7.62 20.85 7.17
C ASP A 396 7.52 22.31 7.65
N HIS A 397 8.35 22.68 8.63
CA HIS A 397 8.42 24.06 9.17
C HIS A 397 9.20 25.01 8.23
N ALA A 398 8.77 25.07 6.96
CA ALA A 398 9.33 25.90 5.91
C ALA A 398 8.40 27.07 5.52
N ALA A 399 8.96 28.14 4.96
CA ALA A 399 8.23 29.38 4.69
C ALA A 399 7.25 29.25 3.50
N ASP A 400 7.59 28.43 2.50
CA ASP A 400 6.69 28.01 1.42
C ASP A 400 5.52 27.17 1.94
N GLY A 401 5.78 26.19 2.81
CA GLY A 401 4.75 25.40 3.48
C GLY A 401 3.75 26.24 4.29
N LYS A 402 4.25 27.25 5.03
CA LYS A 402 3.39 28.25 5.70
C LYS A 402 2.59 29.10 4.71
N LYS A 403 3.21 29.61 3.64
CA LYS A 403 2.53 30.40 2.59
C LYS A 403 1.43 29.58 1.89
N GLU A 404 1.64 28.29 1.65
CA GLU A 404 0.62 27.41 1.07
C GLU A 404 -0.54 27.15 2.03
N PHE A 405 -0.26 26.94 3.32
CA PHE A 405 -1.28 26.84 4.36
C PHE A 405 -2.17 28.09 4.42
N THR A 406 -1.59 29.29 4.29
CA THR A 406 -2.36 30.55 4.20
C THR A 406 -3.27 30.58 2.96
N LEU A 407 -2.79 30.13 1.79
CA LEU A 407 -3.63 30.01 0.58
C LEU A 407 -4.77 29.01 0.77
N SER A 408 -4.50 27.86 1.40
CA SER A 408 -5.49 26.84 1.76
C SER A 408 -6.56 27.39 2.71
N ALA A 409 -6.16 28.12 3.75
CA ALA A 409 -7.05 28.72 4.73
C ALA A 409 -7.97 29.79 4.11
N GLU A 410 -7.42 30.69 3.29
CA GLU A 410 -8.23 31.73 2.64
C GLU A 410 -9.19 31.14 1.59
N TYR A 411 -8.76 30.16 0.79
CA TYR A 411 -9.67 29.48 -0.15
C TYR A 411 -10.80 28.74 0.61
N LYS A 412 -10.49 28.05 1.72
CA LYS A 412 -11.52 27.44 2.58
C LYS A 412 -12.51 28.49 3.12
N LYS A 413 -12.01 29.62 3.61
CA LYS A 413 -12.83 30.75 4.07
C LYS A 413 -13.74 31.29 2.97
N GLN A 414 -13.24 31.45 1.74
CA GLN A 414 -14.06 31.86 0.60
C GLN A 414 -15.17 30.85 0.26
N VAL A 415 -14.90 29.55 0.35
CA VAL A 415 -15.92 28.49 0.18
C VAL A 415 -17.01 28.63 1.26
N ILE A 416 -16.63 28.76 2.54
CA ILE A 416 -17.57 28.91 3.66
C ILE A 416 -18.44 30.16 3.51
N ILE A 417 -17.85 31.28 3.11
CA ILE A 417 -18.56 32.53 2.86
C ILE A 417 -19.61 32.32 1.77
N ARG A 418 -19.23 31.73 0.62
CA ARG A 418 -20.17 31.43 -0.48
C ARG A 418 -21.28 30.46 -0.08
N ASP A 419 -20.97 29.44 0.73
CA ASP A 419 -21.96 28.50 1.26
C ASP A 419 -22.99 29.22 2.16
N LEU A 420 -22.56 30.18 2.98
CA LEU A 420 -23.48 31.02 3.78
C LEU A 420 -24.36 31.91 2.88
N GLY A 421 -23.81 32.48 1.81
CA GLY A 421 -24.58 33.30 0.87
C GLY A 421 -25.60 32.49 0.07
N ARG A 422 -25.23 31.28 -0.38
CA ARG A 422 -26.15 30.32 -1.00
C ARG A 422 -27.28 29.94 -0.05
N ALA A 423 -26.94 29.57 1.19
CA ALA A 423 -27.93 29.21 2.21
C ALA A 423 -28.85 30.38 2.62
N VAL A 424 -28.50 31.64 2.30
CA VAL A 424 -29.43 32.78 2.36
C VAL A 424 -30.31 32.83 1.11
N MET A 425 -29.74 32.77 -0.09
CA MET A 425 -30.51 32.84 -1.35
C MET A 425 -31.52 31.69 -1.52
N GLU A 426 -31.32 30.58 -0.82
CA GLU A 426 -32.25 29.44 -0.74
C GLU A 426 -33.40 29.64 0.28
N GLN A 427 -33.41 30.71 1.08
CA GLN A 427 -34.49 31.02 2.02
C GLN A 427 -35.62 31.81 1.33
N GLU A 428 -36.85 31.29 1.43
CA GLU A 428 -38.05 31.85 0.76
C GLU A 428 -38.38 33.31 1.16
N ASP A 429 -37.89 33.78 2.31
CA ASP A 429 -38.15 35.10 2.88
C ASP A 429 -37.10 36.17 2.50
N VAL A 430 -36.12 35.85 1.64
CA VAL A 430 -35.22 36.87 1.11
C VAL A 430 -35.93 37.70 0.05
N GLN A 431 -36.15 38.98 0.36
CA GLN A 431 -36.69 39.95 -0.59
C GLN A 431 -35.90 39.93 -1.91
N THR A 432 -36.53 39.48 -2.99
CA THR A 432 -35.92 39.34 -4.33
C THR A 432 -35.30 40.66 -4.80
N ALA A 433 -35.87 41.80 -4.40
CA ALA A 433 -35.35 43.14 -4.65
C ALA A 433 -33.91 43.33 -4.13
N ARG A 434 -33.55 42.79 -2.95
CA ARG A 434 -32.18 42.88 -2.41
C ARG A 434 -31.19 42.08 -3.27
N ILE A 435 -31.55 40.86 -3.65
CA ILE A 435 -30.73 40.01 -4.52
C ILE A 435 -30.52 40.71 -5.87
N LEU A 436 -31.56 41.30 -6.44
CA LEU A 436 -31.48 42.05 -7.70
C LEU A 436 -30.61 43.31 -7.59
N LEU A 437 -30.72 44.09 -6.50
CA LEU A 437 -29.86 45.25 -6.26
C LEU A 437 -28.38 44.85 -6.12
N MET A 438 -28.08 43.86 -5.26
CA MET A 438 -26.71 43.38 -5.07
C MET A 438 -26.12 42.73 -6.35
N MET A 439 -26.97 42.21 -7.24
CA MET A 439 -26.54 41.69 -8.56
C MET A 439 -26.22 42.82 -9.56
N LEU A 440 -26.89 43.98 -9.46
CA LEU A 440 -26.54 45.19 -10.24
C LEU A 440 -25.24 45.85 -9.74
N GLU A 441 -24.87 45.63 -8.48
CA GLU A 441 -23.62 46.10 -7.86
C GLU A 441 -22.40 45.22 -8.17
N ILE A 442 -22.53 44.18 -9.02
CA ILE A 442 -21.40 43.32 -9.42
C ILE A 442 -20.63 43.98 -10.56
N ASN A 443 -19.41 44.42 -10.25
CA ASN A 443 -18.50 45.07 -11.19
C ASN A 443 -17.50 44.08 -11.82
N ASP A 444 -16.69 44.56 -12.77
CA ASP A 444 -15.71 43.72 -13.47
C ASP A 444 -14.54 43.26 -12.58
N ASP A 445 -14.28 43.91 -11.43
CA ASP A 445 -13.25 43.50 -10.47
C ASP A 445 -13.76 42.42 -9.50
N ASP A 446 -15.03 42.45 -9.10
CA ASP A 446 -15.70 41.31 -8.43
C ASP A 446 -15.57 40.03 -9.28
N LEU A 447 -15.82 40.16 -10.59
CA LEU A 447 -15.76 39.08 -11.57
C LEU A 447 -14.32 38.62 -11.85
N ARG A 448 -13.34 39.52 -11.79
CA ARG A 448 -11.90 39.16 -11.86
C ARG A 448 -11.49 38.36 -10.64
N LEU A 449 -11.86 38.82 -9.44
CA LEU A 449 -11.49 38.17 -8.17
C LEU A 449 -12.06 36.75 -8.10
N MET A 450 -13.35 36.56 -8.42
CA MET A 450 -13.96 35.22 -8.55
C MET A 450 -13.37 34.38 -9.70
N GLY A 451 -12.74 35.01 -10.69
CA GLY A 451 -12.14 34.38 -11.86
C GLY A 451 -10.64 34.02 -11.72
N GLU A 452 -9.96 34.46 -10.66
CA GLU A 452 -8.52 34.24 -10.45
C GLU A 452 -8.16 32.75 -10.31
N ASP A 453 -8.96 31.97 -9.57
CA ASP A 453 -8.74 30.52 -9.35
C ASP A 453 -9.05 29.65 -10.57
N LEU A 454 -9.61 30.24 -11.63
CA LEU A 454 -9.78 29.55 -12.90
C LEU A 454 -8.42 29.41 -13.60
N PRO A 455 -8.07 28.22 -14.12
CA PRO A 455 -6.80 27.99 -14.80
C PRO A 455 -6.51 29.04 -15.89
N ALA A 456 -5.25 29.42 -16.07
CA ALA A 456 -4.88 30.54 -16.96
C ALA A 456 -5.37 30.41 -18.43
N ARG A 457 -5.67 29.19 -18.92
CA ARG A 457 -6.34 28.98 -20.21
C ARG A 457 -7.81 29.40 -20.19
N THR A 458 -8.49 29.16 -19.08
CA THR A 458 -9.92 29.42 -18.85
C THR A 458 -10.15 30.91 -18.63
N ARG A 459 -9.25 31.63 -17.94
CA ARG A 459 -9.31 33.10 -17.80
C ARG A 459 -9.33 33.89 -19.13
N ARG A 460 -8.93 33.29 -20.26
CA ARG A 460 -9.10 33.87 -21.61
C ARG A 460 -10.44 33.52 -22.29
N VAL A 461 -11.17 32.54 -21.78
CA VAL A 461 -12.46 32.03 -22.29
C VAL A 461 -13.64 32.49 -21.41
N VAL A 462 -13.35 32.92 -20.17
CA VAL A 462 -14.28 33.46 -19.16
C VAL A 462 -15.21 34.57 -19.66
N TRP A 463 -14.84 35.30 -20.72
CA TRP A 463 -15.61 36.43 -21.23
C TRP A 463 -16.77 36.04 -22.17
N SER A 464 -17.22 34.77 -22.14
CA SER A 464 -18.54 34.40 -22.68
C SER A 464 -19.66 34.69 -21.67
N ILE A 465 -20.87 34.95 -22.17
CA ILE A 465 -22.04 35.34 -21.36
C ILE A 465 -22.34 34.31 -20.25
N GLU A 466 -22.27 33.02 -20.58
CA GLU A 466 -22.53 31.91 -19.66
C GLU A 466 -21.50 31.86 -18.51
N ASN A 467 -20.22 32.07 -18.81
CA ASN A 467 -19.16 32.12 -17.80
C ASN A 467 -19.25 33.38 -16.94
N ARG A 468 -19.61 34.54 -17.53
CA ARG A 468 -19.85 35.78 -16.78
C ARG A 468 -21.04 35.64 -15.82
N ALA A 469 -22.13 34.98 -16.24
CA ALA A 469 -23.27 34.71 -15.38
C ALA A 469 -22.92 33.79 -14.19
N ALA A 470 -22.13 32.74 -14.43
CA ALA A 470 -21.64 31.87 -13.36
C ALA A 470 -20.73 32.62 -12.36
N LEU A 471 -19.82 33.48 -12.84
CA LEU A 471 -18.98 34.30 -11.98
C LEU A 471 -19.77 35.39 -11.23
N ALA A 472 -20.81 35.95 -11.83
CA ALA A 472 -21.73 36.87 -11.14
C ALA A 472 -22.48 36.16 -10.00
N ALA A 473 -22.97 34.95 -10.23
CA ALA A 473 -23.58 34.14 -9.16
C ALA A 473 -22.57 33.85 -8.03
N MET A 474 -21.31 33.53 -8.35
CA MET A 474 -20.25 33.35 -7.34
C MET A 474 -19.92 34.63 -6.56
N ALA A 475 -19.89 35.79 -7.22
CA ALA A 475 -19.70 37.08 -6.56
C ALA A 475 -20.89 37.45 -5.65
N LEU A 476 -22.12 37.11 -6.06
CA LEU A 476 -23.34 37.33 -5.29
C LEU A 476 -23.41 36.41 -4.05
N GLU A 477 -23.10 35.11 -4.21
CA GLU A 477 -22.87 34.18 -3.10
C GLU A 477 -21.84 34.75 -2.11
N TYR A 478 -20.74 35.33 -2.60
CA TYR A 478 -19.69 35.86 -1.74
C TYR A 478 -20.09 37.15 -1.02
N LYS A 479 -20.73 38.12 -1.69
CA LYS A 479 -21.17 39.38 -1.06
C LYS A 479 -22.22 39.14 0.03
N ILE A 480 -23.31 38.42 -0.29
CA ILE A 480 -24.36 38.06 0.67
C ILE A 480 -23.78 37.18 1.80
N GLY A 481 -22.87 36.28 1.43
CA GLY A 481 -22.15 35.42 2.38
C GLY A 481 -21.30 36.19 3.38
N MET A 482 -20.62 37.26 2.96
CA MET A 482 -19.75 38.06 3.83
C MET A 482 -20.56 38.79 4.89
N GLU A 483 -21.70 39.40 4.52
CA GLU A 483 -22.61 40.04 5.46
C GLU A 483 -23.08 39.07 6.57
N LYS A 484 -23.36 37.81 6.20
CA LYS A 484 -23.68 36.77 7.19
C LYS A 484 -22.46 36.30 7.98
N PHE A 485 -21.29 36.20 7.36
CA PHE A 485 -20.07 35.77 8.01
C PHE A 485 -19.61 36.76 9.09
N ASP A 486 -19.66 38.07 8.81
CA ASP A 486 -19.29 39.10 9.78
C ASP A 486 -20.32 39.28 10.89
N ALA A 487 -21.58 38.92 10.65
CA ALA A 487 -22.63 38.82 11.67
C ALA A 487 -22.47 37.59 12.60
N LEU A 488 -21.56 36.65 12.32
CA LEU A 488 -21.25 35.54 13.23
C LEU A 488 -20.34 35.99 14.37
N THR A 489 -20.53 35.39 15.55
CA THR A 489 -19.61 35.52 16.69
C THR A 489 -18.19 35.09 16.29
N PRO A 490 -17.13 35.62 16.93
CA PRO A 490 -15.75 35.21 16.65
C PRO A 490 -15.54 33.68 16.77
N GLU A 491 -16.18 33.07 17.77
CA GLU A 491 -16.21 31.62 17.97
C GLU A 491 -16.87 30.88 16.80
N ALA A 492 -18.06 31.32 16.35
CA ALA A 492 -18.76 30.69 15.23
C ALA A 492 -18.02 30.88 13.89
N ARG A 493 -17.28 31.98 13.71
CA ARG A 493 -16.36 32.15 12.57
C ARG A 493 -15.18 31.18 12.65
N CYS A 494 -14.53 31.08 13.82
CA CYS A 494 -13.43 30.15 14.06
C CYS A 494 -13.86 28.70 13.79
N ASN A 495 -14.95 28.25 14.42
CA ASN A 495 -15.47 26.88 14.31
C ASN A 495 -15.95 26.48 12.91
N LYS A 496 -16.36 27.43 12.06
CA LYS A 496 -16.61 27.17 10.64
C LYS A 496 -15.30 27.11 9.83
N CYS A 497 -14.36 28.00 10.12
CA CYS A 497 -13.10 28.13 9.39
C CYS A 497 -11.99 27.20 9.88
N THR A 498 -12.24 26.31 10.85
CA THR A 498 -11.26 25.41 11.48
C THR A 498 -10.34 24.77 10.44
N HIS A 499 -9.09 25.22 10.47
CA HIS A 499 -8.03 24.81 9.55
C HIS A 499 -6.70 24.94 10.29
N VAL A 500 -6.20 23.86 10.86
CA VAL A 500 -5.00 23.88 11.72
C VAL A 500 -3.73 23.52 10.97
N PHE A 501 -2.62 24.19 11.28
CA PHE A 501 -1.29 23.78 10.84
C PHE A 501 -0.65 22.91 11.91
N GLY A 502 -0.16 21.74 11.54
CA GLY A 502 0.55 20.82 12.43
C GLY A 502 1.86 20.37 11.82
N GLY A 503 2.91 21.17 12.01
CA GLY A 503 4.18 20.97 11.33
C GLY A 503 5.07 19.89 11.95
N CYS A 504 5.88 19.23 11.11
CA CYS A 504 6.65 18.05 11.47
C CYS A 504 7.58 18.23 12.68
N CYS A 505 7.36 17.42 13.74
CA CYS A 505 8.19 17.41 14.95
C CYS A 505 9.68 17.22 14.67
N CYS A 506 10.05 16.31 13.75
CA CYS A 506 11.45 16.06 13.43
C CYS A 506 12.14 17.28 12.79
N HIS A 507 11.41 18.12 12.05
CA HIS A 507 11.91 19.39 11.54
C HIS A 507 11.98 20.49 12.61
N LYS A 508 11.14 20.45 13.66
CA LYS A 508 11.28 21.34 14.82
C LYS A 508 12.63 21.13 15.50
N ASP A 509 12.92 19.91 15.97
CA ASP A 509 14.20 19.55 16.61
C ASP A 509 15.43 19.93 15.75
N LEU A 510 15.39 19.65 14.44
CA LEU A 510 16.46 20.01 13.51
C LEU A 510 16.71 21.54 13.45
N ASN A 511 15.64 22.33 13.47
CA ASN A 511 15.74 23.80 13.52
C ASN A 511 16.15 24.31 14.90
N VAL A 512 15.74 23.66 15.98
CA VAL A 512 16.09 24.00 17.36
C VAL A 512 17.59 23.78 17.62
N VAL A 513 18.18 22.70 17.09
CA VAL A 513 19.64 22.48 17.11
C VAL A 513 20.39 23.65 16.44
N LYS A 514 19.86 24.21 15.33
CA LYS A 514 20.45 25.38 14.67
C LYS A 514 20.45 26.62 15.58
N TYR A 515 19.39 26.86 16.34
CA TYR A 515 19.35 27.97 17.31
C TYR A 515 20.35 27.78 18.45
N GLY A 516 20.49 26.55 18.96
CA GLY A 516 21.54 26.20 19.94
C GLY A 516 22.95 26.46 19.42
N VAL A 517 23.25 26.06 18.18
CA VAL A 517 24.54 26.33 17.52
C VAL A 517 24.82 27.82 17.37
N LEU A 518 23.83 28.63 16.96
CA LEU A 518 24.01 30.08 16.79
C LEU A 518 24.35 30.79 18.11
N GLU A 519 23.74 30.38 19.22
CA GLU A 519 24.05 30.95 20.53
C GLU A 519 25.37 30.40 21.11
N MET A 520 25.77 29.16 20.80
CA MET A 520 27.14 28.67 21.04
C MET A 520 28.18 29.52 20.29
N GLU A 521 28.00 29.79 19.00
CA GLU A 521 28.90 30.65 18.22
C GLU A 521 29.02 32.06 18.84
N ARG A 522 27.92 32.58 19.39
CA ARG A 522 27.87 33.87 20.09
C ARG A 522 28.63 33.86 21.42
N VAL A 523 28.58 32.76 22.18
CA VAL A 523 29.18 32.66 23.54
C VAL A 523 30.67 32.99 23.54
N TYR A 524 31.40 32.58 22.50
CA TYR A 524 32.83 32.85 22.35
C TYR A 524 33.13 34.36 22.26
N LYS A 525 32.31 35.11 21.51
CA LYS A 525 32.44 36.56 21.40
C LYS A 525 32.00 37.28 22.67
N THR A 526 30.89 36.85 23.28
CA THR A 526 30.33 37.46 24.49
C THR A 526 31.29 37.39 25.69
N TYR A 527 32.02 36.28 25.84
CA TYR A 527 32.94 36.06 26.98
C TYR A 527 34.42 36.05 26.60
N ASN A 528 34.78 36.48 25.38
CA ASN A 528 36.15 36.52 24.86
C ASN A 528 36.92 35.18 25.04
N LEU A 529 36.26 34.08 24.68
CA LEU A 529 36.82 32.72 24.82
C LEU A 529 37.68 32.35 23.61
N PRO A 530 38.66 31.43 23.76
CA PRO A 530 39.43 30.90 22.62
C PRO A 530 38.51 30.29 21.56
N LEU A 531 38.53 30.87 20.35
CA LEU A 531 37.65 30.46 19.26
C LEU A 531 37.93 29.02 18.81
N PRO A 532 36.91 28.26 18.36
CA PRO A 532 37.11 26.98 17.69
C PRO A 532 38.00 27.12 16.43
N VAL A 533 38.78 26.08 16.12
CA VAL A 533 39.73 26.10 14.99
C VAL A 533 39.03 26.32 13.64
N LEU A 534 39.63 27.17 12.80
CA LEU A 534 39.09 27.52 11.49
C LEU A 534 39.44 26.44 10.46
N LEU A 535 38.47 25.59 10.11
CA LEU A 535 38.66 24.47 9.20
C LEU A 535 38.43 24.91 7.74
N ALA A 536 39.32 25.80 7.29
CA ALA A 536 39.32 26.43 5.97
C ALA A 536 39.47 25.42 4.82
N ASN A 537 38.89 25.71 3.65
CA ASN A 537 39.14 24.90 2.45
C ASN A 537 40.58 25.14 1.92
N LYS A 538 41.10 24.26 1.06
CA LYS A 538 42.49 24.36 0.54
C LYS A 538 42.86 25.76 -0.01
N ALA A 539 41.97 26.40 -0.77
CA ALA A 539 42.24 27.70 -1.38
C ALA A 539 42.20 28.84 -0.34
N ASN A 540 41.27 28.76 0.62
CA ASN A 540 41.19 29.71 1.73
C ASN A 540 42.40 29.57 2.66
N ALA A 541 42.79 28.34 3.02
CA ALA A 541 43.98 28.07 3.82
C ALA A 541 45.24 28.64 3.16
N ALA A 542 45.48 28.32 1.88
CA ALA A 542 46.61 28.89 1.14
C ALA A 542 46.55 30.43 1.05
N THR A 543 45.36 31.03 0.93
CA THR A 543 45.20 32.49 0.98
C THR A 543 45.57 33.05 2.35
N ILE A 544 45.20 32.37 3.44
CA ILE A 544 45.54 32.74 4.82
C ILE A 544 47.05 32.64 5.03
N ASP A 545 47.67 31.52 4.67
CA ASP A 545 49.10 31.25 4.87
C ASP A 545 50.02 32.19 4.07
N LEU A 546 49.60 32.57 2.85
CA LEU A 546 50.40 33.42 1.95
C LEU A 546 50.25 34.93 2.22
N THR A 547 49.14 35.36 2.84
CA THR A 547 48.81 36.79 2.94
C THR A 547 49.43 37.45 4.17
N LYS A 548 50.59 38.06 3.98
CA LYS A 548 51.33 38.78 5.05
C LYS A 548 50.69 40.08 5.53
N ASN A 549 49.70 40.62 4.83
CA ASN A 549 48.96 41.81 5.25
C ASN A 549 47.66 41.41 5.95
N PRO A 550 47.50 41.63 7.28
CA PRO A 550 46.29 41.28 8.01
C PRO A 550 45.03 42.00 7.51
N ASP A 551 45.18 43.13 6.81
CA ASP A 551 44.09 43.97 6.33
C ASP A 551 43.72 43.71 4.85
N SER A 552 44.27 42.64 4.26
CA SER A 552 43.92 42.23 2.90
C SER A 552 42.47 41.78 2.77
N ALA A 553 41.72 42.37 1.83
CA ALA A 553 40.36 41.93 1.50
C ALA A 553 40.29 40.44 1.08
N ALA A 554 41.36 39.89 0.51
CA ALA A 554 41.44 38.47 0.17
C ALA A 554 41.58 37.58 1.43
N LEU A 555 42.33 38.04 2.44
CA LEU A 555 42.45 37.35 3.73
C LEU A 555 41.12 37.39 4.49
N GLN A 556 40.50 38.57 4.59
CA GLN A 556 39.20 38.75 5.23
C GLN A 556 38.14 37.85 4.56
N HIS A 557 38.03 37.86 3.22
CA HIS A 557 37.16 36.96 2.48
C HIS A 557 37.50 35.47 2.70
N ALA A 558 38.78 35.09 2.78
CA ALA A 558 39.18 33.71 3.04
C ALA A 558 38.82 33.24 4.47
N ILE A 559 38.79 34.15 5.44
CA ILE A 559 38.31 33.89 6.80
C ILE A 559 36.78 33.79 6.83
N ASP A 560 36.08 34.79 6.28
CA ASP A 560 34.60 34.88 6.31
C ASP A 560 33.90 33.79 5.49
N SER A 561 34.53 33.30 4.41
CA SER A 561 34.04 32.14 3.64
C SER A 561 34.52 30.79 4.18
N SER A 562 35.23 30.78 5.32
CA SER A 562 35.63 29.56 6.05
C SER A 562 34.75 29.35 7.27
N SER A 563 34.63 28.10 7.72
CA SER A 563 33.82 27.72 8.88
C SER A 563 34.71 27.10 9.97
N ARG A 564 34.27 27.18 11.23
CA ARG A 564 34.96 26.63 12.40
C ARG A 564 34.08 25.65 13.17
N GLY A 565 34.62 25.03 14.22
CA GLY A 565 33.83 24.37 15.25
C GLY A 565 33.26 22.99 14.89
N ALA A 566 32.49 22.43 15.81
CA ALA A 566 32.01 21.05 15.77
C ALA A 566 31.17 20.77 14.53
N ILE A 567 30.22 21.63 14.18
CA ILE A 567 29.39 21.45 12.98
C ILE A 567 30.26 21.33 11.71
N LYS A 568 31.37 22.09 11.62
CA LYS A 568 32.30 21.96 10.51
C LYS A 568 33.12 20.68 10.56
N LEU A 569 33.67 20.30 11.72
CA LEU A 569 34.39 19.03 11.91
C LEU A 569 33.51 17.84 11.54
N LEU A 570 32.29 17.79 12.06
CA LEU A 570 31.30 16.75 11.80
C LEU A 570 30.90 16.70 10.32
N SER A 571 30.72 17.85 9.67
CA SER A 571 30.46 17.94 8.23
C SER A 571 31.62 17.39 7.37
N LEU A 572 32.88 17.63 7.78
CA LEU A 572 34.07 17.07 7.12
C LEU A 572 34.20 15.56 7.38
N LEU A 573 33.96 15.10 8.61
CA LEU A 573 33.93 13.68 8.97
C LEU A 573 32.84 12.94 8.20
N GLY A 574 31.63 13.48 8.07
CA GLY A 574 30.60 12.91 7.20
C GLY A 574 31.02 12.89 5.73
N SER A 575 31.62 13.98 5.24
CA SER A 575 32.12 14.05 3.86
C SER A 575 33.22 13.02 3.55
N LEU A 576 33.92 12.51 4.57
CA LEU A 576 34.99 11.53 4.43
C LEU A 576 34.56 10.10 4.81
N LEU A 577 33.88 9.91 5.93
CA LEU A 577 33.50 8.62 6.53
C LEU A 577 32.06 8.18 6.19
N ARG A 578 31.22 9.07 5.65
CA ARG A 578 29.81 8.78 5.31
C ARG A 578 29.33 9.63 4.13
N HIS A 579 30.06 9.59 3.03
CA HIS A 579 29.84 10.49 1.90
C HIS A 579 28.51 10.21 1.16
N LYS A 580 27.85 11.27 0.65
CA LYS A 580 26.55 11.20 -0.05
C LYS A 580 26.57 10.40 -1.37
N ASP A 581 27.74 10.30 -1.99
CA ASP A 581 28.03 9.45 -3.14
C ASP A 581 28.90 8.30 -2.63
N GLY A 582 28.32 7.09 -2.58
CA GLY A 582 28.89 5.93 -1.89
C GLY A 582 30.13 5.33 -2.55
N GLU A 583 30.49 5.79 -3.75
CA GLU A 583 31.75 5.44 -4.43
C GLU A 583 32.94 6.29 -3.95
N ARG A 584 32.75 7.19 -2.97
CA ARG A 584 33.80 8.10 -2.48
C ARG A 584 33.96 8.09 -0.96
N GLY A 585 35.14 8.53 -0.53
CA GLY A 585 35.52 8.58 0.87
C GLY A 585 36.00 7.23 1.39
N TYR A 586 36.00 7.08 2.71
CA TYR A 586 36.53 5.95 3.46
C TYR A 586 35.42 5.17 4.19
N GLN A 587 34.16 5.31 3.74
CA GLN A 587 32.98 4.80 4.46
C GLN A 587 33.08 3.33 4.88
N ASP A 588 33.42 2.45 3.94
CA ASP A 588 33.42 1.01 4.24
C ASP A 588 34.68 0.59 5.01
N ARG A 589 35.78 1.35 4.90
CA ARG A 589 36.97 1.19 5.75
C ARG A 589 36.65 1.56 7.20
N CYS A 590 36.01 2.71 7.40
CA CYS A 590 35.46 3.14 8.70
C CYS A 590 34.48 2.10 9.25
N GLY A 591 33.56 1.61 8.41
CA GLY A 591 32.54 0.61 8.76
C GLY A 591 33.11 -0.70 9.30
N ILE A 592 34.29 -1.11 8.82
CA ILE A 592 35.04 -2.27 9.32
C ILE A 592 35.83 -1.86 10.56
N PHE A 593 36.78 -0.93 10.42
CA PHE A 593 37.71 -0.53 11.48
C PHE A 593 37.01 -0.14 12.79
N MET A 594 36.00 0.73 12.72
CA MET A 594 35.28 1.20 13.91
C MET A 594 34.40 0.11 14.53
N ARG A 595 34.08 -0.99 13.83
CA ARG A 595 33.41 -2.15 14.45
C ARG A 595 34.43 -2.98 15.21
N GLU A 596 35.51 -3.39 14.53
CA GLU A 596 36.50 -4.28 15.13
C GLU A 596 37.20 -3.61 16.33
N ARG A 597 37.61 -2.33 16.22
CA ARG A 597 38.22 -1.59 17.35
C ARG A 597 37.26 -1.37 18.53
N LYS A 598 35.95 -1.18 18.28
CA LYS A 598 34.96 -1.04 19.38
C LYS A 598 34.76 -2.34 20.13
N LEU A 599 34.77 -3.47 19.42
CA LEU A 599 34.71 -4.79 20.04
C LEU A 599 36.01 -5.12 20.79
N GLU A 600 37.17 -4.90 20.17
CA GLU A 600 38.50 -5.19 20.73
C GLU A 600 38.82 -4.40 22.00
N LEU A 601 38.51 -3.10 22.03
CA LEU A 601 38.97 -2.19 23.09
C LEU A 601 37.89 -1.84 24.13
N TYR A 602 36.61 -2.09 23.82
CA TYR A 602 35.47 -1.68 24.67
C TYR A 602 34.38 -2.75 24.83
N ASP A 603 34.58 -3.98 24.32
CA ASP A 603 33.59 -5.08 24.25
C ASP A 603 32.24 -4.67 23.64
N LEU A 604 32.27 -3.67 22.75
CA LEU A 604 31.08 -2.99 22.24
C LEU A 604 30.75 -3.46 20.82
N GLU A 605 29.80 -4.39 20.68
CA GLU A 605 29.33 -4.89 19.38
C GLU A 605 28.40 -3.90 18.62
N ALA A 606 28.84 -2.64 18.51
CA ALA A 606 28.12 -1.58 17.81
C ALA A 606 28.44 -1.53 16.30
N PRO A 607 27.52 -1.04 15.44
CA PRO A 607 27.82 -0.82 14.03
C PRO A 607 28.87 0.29 13.82
N GLY A 608 30.01 -0.01 13.19
CA GLY A 608 31.08 0.95 12.89
C GLY A 608 30.74 2.04 11.83
N LYS A 609 29.47 2.23 11.48
CA LYS A 609 29.03 3.16 10.43
C LYS A 609 28.83 4.56 10.99
N PHE A 610 29.73 5.49 10.62
CA PHE A 610 29.62 6.89 11.00
C PHE A 610 28.26 7.52 10.60
N PRO A 611 27.65 8.40 11.43
CA PRO A 611 26.32 8.96 11.15
C PRO A 611 26.18 9.78 9.86
N ASP A 612 24.98 9.75 9.28
CA ASP A 612 24.66 10.25 7.93
C ASP A 612 24.39 11.77 7.88
N VAL A 613 25.38 12.57 8.30
CA VAL A 613 25.32 14.04 8.22
C VAL A 613 25.40 14.58 6.78
N SER A 614 26.00 13.81 5.85
CA SER A 614 26.10 14.17 4.43
C SER A 614 24.75 14.28 3.71
N ASN A 615 23.71 13.65 4.27
CA ASN A 615 22.33 13.71 3.79
C ASN A 615 21.38 14.39 4.79
N THR A 616 21.92 15.10 5.80
CA THR A 616 21.18 15.86 6.82
C THR A 616 20.03 15.08 7.47
N ARG A 617 20.27 13.83 7.89
CA ARG A 617 19.24 13.05 8.60
C ARG A 617 18.88 13.69 9.94
N TYR A 618 17.64 13.54 10.41
CA TYR A 618 17.23 14.01 11.73
C TYR A 618 18.15 13.51 12.84
N GLY A 619 18.60 14.41 13.72
CA GLY A 619 19.58 14.12 14.78
C GLY A 619 20.99 13.78 14.29
N CYS A 620 21.30 13.79 12.99
CA CYS A 620 22.59 13.30 12.49
C CYS A 620 23.82 13.98 13.11
N TYR A 621 23.76 15.30 13.34
CA TYR A 621 24.86 16.05 13.95
C TYR A 621 25.02 15.75 15.44
N THR A 622 23.94 15.49 16.19
CA THR A 622 24.05 15.12 17.61
C THR A 622 24.56 13.68 17.77
N TYR A 623 24.12 12.73 16.92
CA TYR A 623 24.71 11.39 16.84
C TYR A 623 26.18 11.41 16.40
N ALA A 624 26.55 12.25 15.41
CA ALA A 624 27.93 12.37 14.97
C ALA A 624 28.83 13.01 16.03
N ALA A 625 28.30 13.99 16.79
CA ALA A 625 28.99 14.57 17.93
C ALA A 625 29.27 13.53 19.01
N ALA A 626 28.28 12.70 19.36
CA ALA A 626 28.44 11.60 20.31
C ALA A 626 29.49 10.56 19.86
N GLU A 627 29.46 10.14 18.60
CA GLU A 627 30.46 9.21 18.02
C GLU A 627 31.89 9.80 18.11
N VAL A 628 32.03 11.11 17.86
CA VAL A 628 33.32 11.82 17.94
C VAL A 628 33.79 12.04 19.39
N VAL A 629 32.87 12.19 20.34
CA VAL A 629 33.19 12.37 21.76
C VAL A 629 33.54 11.05 22.46
N CYS A 630 32.86 9.95 22.13
CA CYS A 630 33.24 8.63 22.64
C CYS A 630 34.56 8.11 22.05
N PHE A 631 34.78 8.30 20.73
CA PHE A 631 35.84 7.62 20.00
C PHE A 631 36.83 8.55 19.27
N PRO A 632 37.26 9.70 19.85
CA PRO A 632 38.15 10.63 19.15
C PRO A 632 39.51 9.97 18.83
N GLY A 633 40.01 9.11 19.73
CA GLY A 633 41.23 8.32 19.53
C GLY A 633 41.11 7.34 18.36
N LEU A 634 40.03 6.57 18.27
CA LEU A 634 39.82 5.62 17.16
C LEU A 634 39.66 6.34 15.81
N ILE A 635 38.96 7.47 15.78
CA ILE A 635 38.81 8.27 14.55
C ILE A 635 40.16 8.88 14.15
N TYR A 636 40.98 9.32 15.11
CA TYR A 636 42.34 9.78 14.85
C TYR A 636 43.25 8.67 14.32
N GLU A 637 43.19 7.47 14.91
CA GLU A 637 43.91 6.26 14.48
C GLU A 637 43.51 5.87 13.04
N LEU A 638 42.22 5.70 12.76
CA LEU A 638 41.66 5.40 11.43
C LEU A 638 42.15 6.35 10.34
N ILE A 639 42.13 7.67 10.62
CA ILE A 639 42.58 8.66 9.64
C ILE A 639 44.10 8.60 9.46
N THR A 640 44.87 8.31 10.52
CA THR A 640 46.33 8.16 10.46
C THR A 640 46.74 6.91 9.67
N GLU A 641 46.16 5.74 9.96
CA GLU A 641 46.40 4.52 9.17
C GLU A 641 46.09 4.73 7.68
N ILE A 642 45.00 5.42 7.36
CA ILE A 642 44.63 5.70 5.97
C ILE A 642 45.57 6.73 5.31
N ILE A 643 46.23 7.60 6.07
CA ILE A 643 47.31 8.47 5.54
C ILE A 643 48.57 7.66 5.25
N ASP A 644 48.97 6.77 6.15
CA ASP A 644 50.22 6.03 6.05
C ASP A 644 50.13 4.90 5.02
N ALA A 645 48.98 4.25 4.88
CA ALA A 645 48.71 3.21 3.87
C ALA A 645 48.51 3.74 2.43
N LYS A 646 48.78 5.02 2.15
CA LYS A 646 48.72 5.58 0.77
C LYS A 646 49.93 5.17 -0.06
N THR A 647 49.73 5.08 -1.38
CA THR A 647 50.80 4.94 -2.37
C THR A 647 51.80 6.12 -2.37
N LYS A 648 51.37 7.28 -1.85
CA LYS A 648 52.25 8.36 -1.38
C LYS A 648 52.09 8.47 0.15
N SER A 649 52.72 7.54 0.85
CA SER A 649 52.64 7.40 2.31
C SER A 649 52.96 8.71 3.03
N GLY A 650 52.29 8.99 4.15
CA GLY A 650 52.43 10.22 4.94
C GLY A 650 51.80 11.48 4.33
N GLN A 651 51.35 11.47 3.06
CA GLN A 651 50.73 12.65 2.45
C GLN A 651 49.25 12.80 2.89
N LYS A 652 49.03 13.58 3.95
CA LYS A 652 47.69 14.09 4.33
C LYS A 652 47.14 15.03 3.26
N ASN A 653 45.84 14.91 2.97
CA ASN A 653 45.07 15.89 2.23
C ASN A 653 44.46 16.94 3.19
N HIS A 654 43.95 18.06 2.67
CA HIS A 654 43.43 19.14 3.54
C HIS A 654 42.20 18.73 4.37
N VAL A 655 41.32 17.85 3.87
CA VAL A 655 40.16 17.38 4.66
C VAL A 655 40.62 16.55 5.84
N GLU A 656 41.61 15.68 5.65
CA GLU A 656 42.23 14.90 6.72
C GLU A 656 42.98 15.81 7.72
N SER A 657 43.73 16.80 7.23
CA SER A 657 44.40 17.81 8.08
C SER A 657 43.41 18.50 9.00
N ASN A 658 42.35 19.08 8.41
CA ASN A 658 41.29 19.78 9.14
C ASN A 658 40.56 18.87 10.15
N ILE A 659 40.41 17.57 9.85
CA ILE A 659 39.81 16.60 10.79
C ILE A 659 40.75 16.37 11.99
N LEU A 660 42.03 16.08 11.74
CA LEU A 660 43.02 15.84 12.81
C LEU A 660 43.28 17.09 13.67
N GLU A 661 43.16 18.28 13.09
CA GLU A 661 43.23 19.58 13.78
C GLU A 661 41.96 19.87 14.59
N GLY A 662 40.77 19.58 14.05
CA GLY A 662 39.49 19.71 14.75
C GLY A 662 39.38 18.78 15.96
N LEU A 663 39.78 17.52 15.82
CA LEU A 663 39.80 16.53 16.91
C LEU A 663 40.74 16.92 18.07
N LYS A 664 41.78 17.70 17.79
CA LYS A 664 42.74 18.20 18.79
C LYS A 664 42.35 19.56 19.39
N CYS A 665 41.32 20.22 18.88
CA CYS A 665 40.92 21.55 19.33
C CYS A 665 39.90 21.45 20.48
N ALA A 666 40.34 21.70 21.72
CA ALA A 666 39.48 21.66 22.90
C ALA A 666 38.19 22.48 22.76
N ALA A 667 38.22 23.66 22.14
CA ALA A 667 37.00 24.45 21.87
C ALA A 667 36.04 23.75 20.88
N THR A 668 36.56 23.09 19.85
CA THR A 668 35.76 22.30 18.90
C THR A 668 35.17 21.05 19.56
N MET A 669 35.93 20.39 20.44
CA MET A 669 35.43 19.27 21.23
C MET A 669 34.42 19.72 22.30
N THR A 670 34.55 20.94 22.84
CA THR A 670 33.58 21.52 23.78
C THR A 670 32.19 21.67 23.13
N GLU A 671 32.14 22.18 21.89
CA GLU A 671 30.89 22.23 21.12
C GLU A 671 30.35 20.84 20.76
N ALA A 672 31.23 19.87 20.49
CA ALA A 672 30.81 18.50 20.23
C ALA A 672 30.17 17.85 21.47
N VAL A 673 30.74 18.05 22.67
CA VAL A 673 30.12 17.60 23.92
C VAL A 673 28.77 18.28 24.16
N ALA A 674 28.64 19.59 23.93
CA ALA A 674 27.37 20.29 24.06
C ALA A 674 26.28 19.76 23.09
N LEU A 675 26.64 19.45 21.84
CA LEU A 675 25.76 18.81 20.87
C LEU A 675 25.38 17.36 21.26
N ALA A 676 26.33 16.60 21.80
CA ALA A 676 26.09 15.23 22.27
C ALA A 676 25.15 15.20 23.49
N LEU A 677 25.34 16.12 24.44
CA LEU A 677 24.48 16.29 25.61
C LEU A 677 23.05 16.68 25.24
N TYR A 678 22.86 17.62 24.30
CA TYR A 678 21.52 17.93 23.76
C TYR A 678 20.90 16.75 23.00
N GLY A 679 21.73 15.96 22.30
CA GLY A 679 21.34 14.67 21.73
C GLY A 679 20.71 13.74 22.76
N LEU A 680 21.47 13.48 23.83
CA LEU A 680 21.09 12.60 24.94
C LEU A 680 19.85 13.05 25.70
N SER A 681 19.78 14.32 26.12
CA SER A 681 18.74 14.80 27.05
C SER A 681 17.44 15.24 26.37
N VAL A 682 17.52 15.73 25.12
CA VAL A 682 16.36 16.31 24.41
C VAL A 682 16.08 15.59 23.09
N SER A 683 17.00 15.68 22.12
CA SER A 683 16.71 15.34 20.72
C SER A 683 16.36 13.86 20.51
N TRP A 684 17.14 12.92 21.04
CA TRP A 684 16.90 11.50 20.80
C TRP A 684 15.71 10.94 21.59
N PRO A 685 15.46 11.32 22.87
CA PRO A 685 14.23 10.98 23.56
C PRO A 685 12.99 11.59 22.86
N TYR A 686 13.05 12.86 22.45
CA TYR A 686 11.98 13.52 21.70
C TYR A 686 11.66 12.78 20.39
N MET A 687 12.68 12.50 19.57
CA MET A 687 12.56 11.73 18.32
C MET A 687 11.92 10.35 18.52
N ALA A 688 12.12 9.72 19.68
CA ALA A 688 11.50 8.44 20.03
C ALA A 688 10.04 8.59 20.48
N MET A 689 9.71 9.67 21.22
CA MET A 689 8.33 9.96 21.64
C MET A 689 7.42 10.34 20.46
N VAL A 690 7.92 11.13 19.50
CA VAL A 690 7.06 11.67 18.42
C VAL A 690 6.85 10.72 17.24
N ARG A 691 7.70 9.69 17.04
CA ARG A 691 7.61 8.77 15.88
C ARG A 691 6.62 7.62 16.04
N GLY A 692 6.34 7.16 17.26
CA GLY A 692 5.45 6.01 17.51
C GLY A 692 5.88 4.73 16.79
N THR A 693 4.90 3.94 16.33
CA THR A 693 5.11 2.82 15.39
C THR A 693 4.12 2.90 14.23
N LYS A 694 4.26 2.07 13.19
CA LYS A 694 3.31 2.07 12.04
C LYS A 694 1.91 1.60 12.43
N GLU A 695 1.82 0.79 13.45
CA GLU A 695 0.60 0.23 14.04
C GLU A 695 0.00 1.17 15.09
N LYS A 696 0.80 2.13 15.59
CA LYS A 696 0.47 3.13 16.59
C LYS A 696 1.10 4.49 16.22
N PRO A 697 0.62 5.15 15.16
CA PRO A 697 1.03 6.51 14.84
C PRO A 697 0.65 7.47 15.97
N VAL A 698 1.42 8.55 16.13
CA VAL A 698 1.20 9.55 17.18
C VAL A 698 0.46 10.74 16.58
N ASN A 699 -0.70 11.07 17.16
CA ASN A 699 -1.41 12.31 16.82
C ASN A 699 -0.69 13.50 17.46
N LEU A 700 -0.31 14.50 16.66
CA LEU A 700 0.38 15.72 17.10
C LEU A 700 -0.35 16.42 18.26
N LEU A 701 -1.68 16.39 18.27
CA LEU A 701 -2.50 17.00 19.34
C LEU A 701 -2.21 16.40 20.74
N SER A 702 -1.87 15.11 20.81
CA SER A 702 -1.55 14.42 22.07
C SER A 702 -0.14 14.75 22.61
N LEU A 703 0.67 15.48 21.85
CA LEU A 703 2.02 15.90 22.26
C LEU A 703 2.05 17.29 22.91
N THR A 704 0.90 17.82 23.33
CA THR A 704 0.78 19.20 23.83
C THR A 704 1.60 19.45 25.09
N ASP A 705 1.51 18.56 26.09
CA ASP A 705 2.27 18.73 27.34
C ASP A 705 3.78 18.54 27.16
N LEU A 706 4.19 17.69 26.20
CA LEU A 706 5.60 17.53 25.82
C LEU A 706 6.17 18.84 25.24
N HIS A 707 5.47 19.47 24.30
CA HIS A 707 5.92 20.73 23.71
C HIS A 707 5.88 21.89 24.70
N ARG A 708 4.97 21.86 25.68
CA ARG A 708 4.96 22.81 26.81
C ARG A 708 6.14 22.59 27.79
N LYS A 709 6.56 21.35 28.04
CA LYS A 709 7.73 21.03 28.89
C LYS A 709 9.06 21.47 28.24
N LEU A 710 9.19 21.36 26.93
CA LEU A 710 10.47 21.50 26.21
C LEU A 710 11.23 22.84 26.45
N PRO A 711 10.62 24.05 26.31
CA PRO A 711 11.31 25.30 26.60
C PRO A 711 11.77 25.42 28.06
N GLY A 712 10.92 25.01 29.01
CA GLY A 712 11.23 25.05 30.44
C GLY A 712 12.37 24.12 30.84
N PHE A 713 12.36 22.88 30.30
CA PHE A 713 13.43 21.91 30.48
C PHE A 713 14.77 22.43 29.92
N CYS A 714 14.75 23.03 28.73
CA CYS A 714 15.96 23.62 28.15
C CYS A 714 16.49 24.80 28.98
N SER A 715 15.61 25.72 29.42
CA SER A 715 16.01 26.84 30.29
C SER A 715 16.56 26.38 31.66
N HIS A 716 16.04 25.29 32.22
CA HIS A 716 16.53 24.73 33.48
C HIS A 716 17.97 24.20 33.35
N ILE A 717 18.27 23.46 32.28
CA ILE A 717 19.64 23.02 31.97
C ILE A 717 20.54 24.21 31.61
N ALA A 718 20.03 25.21 30.89
CA ALA A 718 20.80 26.40 30.54
C ALA A 718 21.29 27.17 31.78
N ALA A 719 20.47 27.23 32.84
CA ALA A 719 20.85 27.80 34.12
C ALA A 719 21.78 26.88 34.96
N ASN A 720 21.65 25.55 34.81
CA ASN A 720 22.37 24.56 35.61
C ASN A 720 23.10 23.52 34.72
N PRO A 721 24.06 23.95 33.88
CA PRO A 721 24.60 23.13 32.78
C PRO A 721 25.38 21.88 33.20
N LEU A 722 25.76 21.78 34.48
CA LEU A 722 26.49 20.63 35.03
C LEU A 722 25.57 19.50 35.53
N LEU A 723 24.25 19.72 35.65
CA LEU A 723 23.30 18.68 36.07
C LEU A 723 23.35 17.44 35.17
N LEU A 724 23.55 17.63 33.86
CA LEU A 724 23.67 16.52 32.90
C LEU A 724 24.92 15.64 33.12
N LEU A 725 25.87 16.08 33.95
CA LEU A 725 27.13 15.39 34.24
C LEU A 725 27.17 14.77 35.63
N ASP A 726 26.34 15.24 36.56
CA ASP A 726 26.20 14.70 37.92
C ASP A 726 25.56 13.30 37.90
N SER A 727 25.94 12.42 38.84
CA SER A 727 25.36 11.08 38.99
C SER A 727 24.10 11.06 39.84
N GLU A 728 23.93 12.04 40.74
CA GLU A 728 22.83 12.07 41.71
C GLU A 728 21.61 12.87 41.21
N THR A 729 21.74 13.55 40.07
CA THR A 729 20.66 14.34 39.45
C THR A 729 19.50 13.43 38.98
N PRO A 730 18.25 13.73 39.37
CA PRO A 730 17.07 12.92 39.00
C PRO A 730 16.86 12.76 37.49
N LEU A 731 16.37 11.58 37.08
CA LEU A 731 16.19 11.21 35.67
C LEU A 731 15.27 12.17 34.88
N ASP A 732 14.26 12.76 35.53
CA ASP A 732 13.33 13.73 34.95
C ASP A 732 13.93 15.13 34.72
N GLN A 733 15.10 15.38 35.30
CA GLN A 733 15.96 16.54 35.07
C GLN A 733 17.10 16.22 34.08
N LEU A 734 17.55 14.96 34.01
CA LEU A 734 18.54 14.49 33.02
C LEU A 734 17.98 14.34 31.60
N THR A 735 16.74 13.88 31.43
CA THR A 735 16.11 13.68 30.11
C THR A 735 14.68 14.19 30.04
N ILE A 736 14.28 14.68 28.87
CA ILE A 736 12.93 15.21 28.66
C ILE A 736 11.84 14.14 28.91
N ASP A 737 12.13 12.86 28.67
CA ASP A 737 11.22 11.72 28.84
C ASP A 737 11.39 10.95 30.17
N GLY A 738 12.24 11.45 31.08
CA GLY A 738 12.42 10.93 32.44
C GLY A 738 13.08 9.55 32.54
N LYS A 739 13.82 9.14 31.51
CA LYS A 739 14.52 7.84 31.46
C LYS A 739 16.04 8.02 31.58
N PRO A 740 16.80 6.95 31.91
CA PRO A 740 18.25 6.97 31.83
C PRO A 740 18.73 7.29 30.40
N PHE A 741 19.94 7.83 30.30
CA PHE A 741 20.65 7.97 29.03
C PHE A 741 20.81 6.61 28.33
N ARG A 742 20.89 6.64 27.00
CA ARG A 742 21.12 5.43 26.19
C ARG A 742 22.62 5.17 26.08
N ASP A 743 23.04 4.03 26.60
CA ASP A 743 24.38 3.45 26.54
C ASP A 743 25.51 4.30 27.16
N ASN A 744 26.73 3.77 27.09
CA ASN A 744 27.93 4.18 27.85
C ASN A 744 28.42 5.63 27.62
N LEU A 745 27.82 6.37 26.68
CA LEU A 745 28.26 7.69 26.21
C LEU A 745 28.47 8.72 27.33
N ILE A 746 27.66 8.70 28.39
CA ILE A 746 27.82 9.64 29.51
C ILE A 746 29.12 9.43 30.29
N HIS A 747 29.68 8.20 30.31
CA HIS A 747 30.97 7.93 30.95
C HIS A 747 32.11 8.55 30.15
N CYS A 748 32.15 8.35 28.83
CA CYS A 748 33.14 8.99 27.95
C CYS A 748 33.05 10.52 27.99
N ILE A 749 31.84 11.09 28.11
CA ILE A 749 31.66 12.52 28.34
C ILE A 749 32.29 12.95 29.67
N ARG A 750 32.01 12.25 30.78
CA ARG A 750 32.59 12.55 32.10
C ARG A 750 34.12 12.47 32.13
N GLU A 751 34.71 11.56 31.35
CA GLU A 751 36.17 11.40 31.24
C GLU A 751 36.85 12.59 30.52
N ILE A 752 36.24 13.17 29.48
CA ILE A 752 36.82 14.30 28.74
C ILE A 752 36.51 15.68 29.37
N VAL A 753 35.47 15.79 30.21
CA VAL A 753 35.06 17.05 30.88
C VAL A 753 36.22 17.85 31.54
N PRO A 754 37.20 17.24 32.24
CA PRO A 754 38.32 17.96 32.84
C PRO A 754 39.21 18.71 31.84
N GLU A 755 39.24 18.30 30.57
CA GLU A 755 40.02 18.94 29.50
C GLU A 755 39.29 20.13 28.85
N LEU A 756 38.02 20.36 29.22
CA LEU A 756 37.10 21.29 28.53
C LEU A 756 36.65 22.44 29.46
N PRO A 757 37.55 23.36 29.86
CA PRO A 757 37.30 24.33 30.94
C PRO A 757 36.16 25.34 30.67
N ASN A 758 35.70 25.48 29.42
CA ASN A 758 34.59 26.34 29.03
C ASN A 758 33.24 25.61 28.88
N LEU A 759 33.19 24.29 29.11
CA LEU A 759 32.03 23.45 28.79
C LEU A 759 30.73 23.95 29.40
N ALA A 760 30.73 24.34 30.68
CA ALA A 760 29.53 24.85 31.35
C ALA A 760 28.92 26.06 30.61
N ARG A 761 29.75 26.96 30.05
CA ARG A 761 29.28 28.14 29.30
C ARG A 761 28.73 27.76 27.92
N VAL A 762 29.37 26.83 27.23
CA VAL A 762 28.95 26.37 25.90
C VAL A 762 27.67 25.54 25.98
N VAL A 763 27.53 24.67 26.99
CA VAL A 763 26.29 23.95 27.30
C VAL A 763 25.18 24.94 27.68
N SER A 764 25.45 25.92 28.55
CA SER A 764 24.48 26.97 28.89
C SER A 764 23.94 27.66 27.64
N ALA A 765 24.82 28.15 26.76
CA ALA A 765 24.44 28.80 25.50
C ALA A 765 23.69 27.88 24.53
N MET A 766 24.12 26.63 24.36
CA MET A 766 23.42 25.62 23.55
C MET A 766 21.97 25.48 24.00
N PHE A 767 21.74 25.30 25.30
CA PHE A 767 20.40 25.11 25.85
C PHE A 767 19.58 26.41 25.92
N THR A 768 20.20 27.59 26.08
CA THR A 768 19.52 28.89 25.90
C THR A 768 19.01 29.06 24.48
N GLY A 769 19.86 28.81 23.47
CA GLY A 769 19.47 28.86 22.06
C GLY A 769 18.36 27.85 21.76
N CYS A 770 18.46 26.62 22.28
CA CYS A 770 17.41 25.62 22.10
C CYS A 770 16.09 25.94 22.82
N ALA A 771 16.11 26.61 23.98
CA ALA A 771 14.89 27.07 24.65
C ALA A 771 14.13 28.11 23.78
N ALA A 772 14.86 29.12 23.27
CA ALA A 772 14.30 30.10 22.34
C ALA A 772 13.81 29.46 21.03
N GLY A 773 14.58 28.50 20.49
CA GLY A 773 14.19 27.72 19.33
C GLY A 773 12.88 26.96 19.54
N TRP A 774 12.71 26.27 20.67
CA TRP A 774 11.46 25.55 20.94
C TRP A 774 10.26 26.50 20.95
N THR A 775 10.32 27.60 21.70
CA THR A 775 9.26 28.63 21.73
C THR A 775 8.91 29.13 20.32
N GLN A 776 9.90 29.35 19.45
CA GLN A 776 9.66 29.83 18.08
C GLN A 776 9.04 28.78 17.14
N PHE A 777 9.27 27.49 17.41
CA PHE A 777 8.76 26.39 16.59
C PHE A 777 7.56 25.62 17.19
N THR A 778 7.04 26.03 18.35
CA THR A 778 5.83 25.44 18.99
C THR A 778 4.66 26.40 19.28
N PRO A 779 4.40 27.48 18.51
CA PRO A 779 3.34 28.44 18.84
C PRO A 779 1.93 27.83 18.83
N GLU A 780 1.69 26.76 18.07
CA GLU A 780 0.40 26.06 18.05
C GLU A 780 0.07 25.33 19.36
N PHE A 781 1.11 25.06 20.17
CA PHE A 781 1.04 24.38 21.46
C PHE A 781 1.01 25.31 22.68
N HIS A 782 1.12 26.64 22.50
CA HIS A 782 1.06 27.58 23.62
C HIS A 782 -0.30 27.53 24.34
N VAL A 783 -0.36 28.02 25.59
CA VAL A 783 -1.63 28.09 26.34
C VAL A 783 -2.54 29.11 25.67
N GLY A 784 -3.77 28.71 25.32
CA GLY A 784 -4.66 29.50 24.45
C GLY A 784 -4.26 29.51 22.96
N GLY A 785 -3.24 28.75 22.57
CA GLY A 785 -2.81 28.56 21.19
C GLY A 785 -3.80 27.74 20.35
N THR A 786 -3.49 27.53 19.07
CA THR A 786 -4.40 26.93 18.08
C THR A 786 -5.00 25.59 18.53
N PHE A 787 -4.25 24.73 19.22
CA PHE A 787 -4.79 23.45 19.68
C PHE A 787 -5.69 23.57 20.93
N ASP A 788 -5.48 24.57 21.79
CA ASP A 788 -6.39 24.85 22.93
C ASP A 788 -7.76 25.37 22.45
N GLN A 789 -7.79 26.05 21.31
CA GLN A 789 -9.01 26.59 20.70
C GLN A 789 -9.89 25.53 20.01
N LEU A 790 -9.41 24.29 19.85
CA LEU A 790 -10.16 23.20 19.23
C LEU A 790 -11.22 22.62 20.16
N THR A 791 -12.47 22.53 19.68
CA THR A 791 -13.58 21.90 20.41
C THR A 791 -13.36 20.38 20.59
N PRO A 792 -14.05 19.72 21.55
CA PRO A 792 -13.90 18.27 21.76
C PRO A 792 -14.15 17.44 20.49
N GLU A 793 -15.16 17.81 19.72
CA GLU A 793 -15.54 17.13 18.47
C GLU A 793 -14.48 17.32 17.39
N GLN A 794 -13.92 18.54 17.28
CA GLN A 794 -12.81 18.82 16.36
C GLN A 794 -11.57 18.01 16.73
N ARG A 795 -11.28 17.83 18.03
CA ARG A 795 -10.15 17.02 18.54
C ARG A 795 -10.31 15.52 18.27
N GLU A 796 -11.54 15.00 18.20
CA GLU A 796 -11.82 13.61 17.83
C GLU A 796 -11.62 13.37 16.32
N ILE A 797 -12.03 14.34 15.49
CA ILE A 797 -11.89 14.28 14.03
C ILE A 797 -10.45 14.53 13.57
N LEU A 798 -9.70 15.39 14.25
CA LEU A 798 -8.33 15.78 13.85
C LEU A 798 -7.28 14.75 14.28
N PHE A 799 -6.86 13.90 13.34
CA PHE A 799 -5.63 13.14 13.45
C PHE A 799 -4.54 13.74 12.55
N ILE A 800 -3.54 14.38 13.17
CA ILE A 800 -2.37 14.94 12.50
C ILE A 800 -1.19 14.00 12.79
N ASP A 801 -0.62 13.36 11.76
CA ASP A 801 0.59 12.55 11.93
C ASP A 801 1.75 13.43 12.44
N ALA A 802 2.34 13.12 13.60
CA ALA A 802 3.36 13.97 14.23
C ALA A 802 4.69 14.08 13.45
N THR A 803 4.89 13.28 12.40
CA THR A 803 6.11 13.27 11.58
C THR A 803 5.79 13.14 10.09
N ASN A 804 6.63 13.73 9.23
CA ASN A 804 6.46 13.68 7.77
C ASN A 804 7.02 12.38 7.14
N ASP A 805 7.42 11.41 7.98
CA ASP A 805 8.00 10.11 7.60
C ASP A 805 7.15 9.36 6.54
N VAL A 806 5.83 9.61 6.49
CA VAL A 806 4.92 9.04 5.47
C VAL A 806 5.19 9.58 4.05
N ASN A 807 5.45 10.88 3.90
CA ASN A 807 5.75 11.49 2.60
C ASN A 807 7.22 11.31 2.23
N GLU A 808 8.16 11.53 3.15
CA GLU A 808 9.59 11.26 2.93
C GLU A 808 9.81 9.80 2.51
N GLY A 809 9.15 8.86 3.20
CA GLY A 809 9.16 7.44 2.87
C GLY A 809 8.55 7.15 1.50
N MET A 810 7.55 7.92 1.05
CA MET A 810 6.97 7.81 -0.29
C MET A 810 7.86 8.38 -1.40
N LEU A 811 8.49 9.54 -1.18
CA LEU A 811 9.45 10.12 -2.12
C LEU A 811 10.73 9.27 -2.18
N GLY A 812 11.16 8.69 -1.06
CA GLY A 812 12.18 7.64 -0.99
C GLY A 812 11.80 6.40 -1.80
N SER A 813 10.57 5.89 -1.62
CA SER A 813 10.04 4.76 -2.38
C SER A 813 9.99 5.05 -3.89
N TYR A 814 9.61 6.27 -4.30
CA TYR A 814 9.65 6.71 -5.70
C TYR A 814 11.07 6.78 -6.27
N ARG A 815 12.04 7.30 -5.50
CA ARG A 815 13.47 7.32 -5.86
C ARG A 815 14.04 5.91 -6.07
N VAL A 816 13.61 4.93 -5.28
CA VAL A 816 14.00 3.51 -5.43
C VAL A 816 13.28 2.86 -6.62
N HIS A 817 11.96 3.05 -6.74
CA HIS A 817 11.17 2.51 -7.85
C HIS A 817 11.66 2.99 -9.22
N THR A 818 11.98 4.27 -9.37
CA THR A 818 12.54 4.83 -10.62
C THR A 818 13.99 4.41 -10.91
N ARG A 819 14.71 3.83 -9.93
CA ARG A 819 16.02 3.19 -10.16
C ARG A 819 15.84 1.82 -10.83
N TYR A 820 14.96 0.99 -10.31
CA TYR A 820 14.67 -0.35 -10.88
C TYR A 820 13.76 -0.29 -12.13
N HIS A 821 12.90 0.71 -12.22
CA HIS A 821 11.94 0.91 -13.30
C HIS A 821 12.14 2.26 -14.00
N PRO A 822 13.28 2.49 -14.69
CA PRO A 822 13.60 3.80 -15.31
C PRO A 822 12.63 4.25 -16.41
N ASN A 823 11.79 3.33 -16.92
CA ASN A 823 10.72 3.62 -17.88
C ASN A 823 9.36 3.93 -17.23
N SER A 824 9.24 3.83 -15.91
CA SER A 824 8.02 4.16 -15.16
C SER A 824 7.79 5.68 -15.11
N THR A 825 6.62 6.08 -14.61
CA THR A 825 6.22 7.47 -14.35
C THR A 825 5.65 7.59 -12.95
N ALA A 826 5.72 8.80 -12.38
CA ALA A 826 5.01 9.15 -11.15
C ALA A 826 3.54 8.70 -11.17
N HIS A 827 2.80 8.94 -12.26
CA HIS A 827 1.43 8.43 -12.44
C HIS A 827 1.31 6.90 -12.28
N SER A 828 2.14 6.11 -12.97
CA SER A 828 2.07 4.63 -12.88
C SER A 828 2.49 4.10 -11.50
N PHE A 829 3.45 4.76 -10.85
CA PHE A 829 3.86 4.47 -9.47
C PHE A 829 2.74 4.81 -8.48
N SER A 830 2.12 5.96 -8.64
CA SER A 830 1.02 6.44 -7.79
C SER A 830 -0.22 5.57 -7.93
N ASN A 831 -0.57 5.13 -9.14
CA ASN A 831 -1.68 4.21 -9.34
C ASN A 831 -1.44 2.85 -8.66
N GLN A 832 -0.22 2.29 -8.78
CA GLN A 832 0.16 1.08 -8.05
C GLN A 832 0.10 1.30 -6.52
N THR A 833 0.79 2.32 -6.02
CA THR A 833 0.93 2.52 -4.57
C THR A 833 -0.38 2.90 -3.88
N ARG A 834 -1.30 3.60 -4.58
CA ARG A 834 -2.65 3.89 -4.09
C ARG A 834 -3.42 2.60 -3.82
N THR A 835 -3.42 1.65 -4.77
CA THR A 835 -4.03 0.33 -4.56
C THR A 835 -3.38 -0.45 -3.42
N GLU A 836 -2.06 -0.33 -3.26
CA GLU A 836 -1.29 -1.09 -2.27
C GLU A 836 -1.44 -0.56 -0.84
N ARG A 837 -1.48 0.76 -0.64
CA ARG A 837 -1.55 1.42 0.68
C ARG A 837 -2.96 1.75 1.15
N ASN A 838 -3.92 2.06 0.27
CA ASN A 838 -5.26 2.50 0.68
C ASN A 838 -6.22 1.33 0.98
N ASN A 839 -5.74 0.08 1.01
CA ASN A 839 -6.56 -1.14 1.06
C ASN A 839 -7.62 -1.24 -0.07
N THR A 840 -7.34 -0.65 -1.24
CA THR A 840 -8.34 -0.52 -2.32
C THR A 840 -8.86 -1.86 -2.84
N GLU A 841 -8.12 -2.97 -2.72
CA GLU A 841 -8.65 -4.30 -3.09
C GLU A 841 -9.81 -4.76 -2.18
N ALA A 842 -9.84 -4.37 -0.91
CA ALA A 842 -10.97 -4.65 -0.02
C ALA A 842 -12.18 -3.79 -0.40
N PHE A 843 -11.96 -2.48 -0.61
CA PHE A 843 -12.98 -1.57 -1.15
C PHE A 843 -13.56 -2.05 -2.49
N ILE A 844 -12.72 -2.51 -3.43
CA ILE A 844 -13.18 -3.10 -4.70
C ILE A 844 -14.05 -4.34 -4.44
N LYS A 845 -13.62 -5.24 -3.55
CA LYS A 845 -14.36 -6.49 -3.24
C LYS A 845 -15.71 -6.21 -2.56
N LYS A 846 -15.80 -5.19 -1.71
CA LYS A 846 -16.97 -4.90 -0.86
C LYS A 846 -17.95 -3.89 -1.49
N CYS A 847 -17.45 -2.89 -2.21
CA CYS A 847 -18.24 -1.75 -2.68
C CYS A 847 -18.38 -1.64 -4.22
N CYS A 848 -17.62 -2.39 -5.03
CA CYS A 848 -17.63 -2.22 -6.50
C CYS A 848 -18.23 -3.42 -7.25
N ASP A 849 -19.10 -3.13 -8.23
CA ASP A 849 -19.81 -4.12 -9.05
C ASP A 849 -19.27 -4.21 -10.51
N GLU A 850 -19.96 -4.97 -11.38
CA GLU A 850 -19.62 -5.09 -12.81
C GLU A 850 -19.85 -3.77 -13.58
N ALA A 851 -20.72 -2.87 -13.11
CA ALA A 851 -20.90 -1.53 -13.68
C ALA A 851 -19.72 -0.60 -13.34
N VAL A 852 -19.25 -0.58 -12.09
CA VAL A 852 -18.06 0.17 -11.68
C VAL A 852 -16.81 -0.36 -12.39
N GLU A 853 -16.64 -1.69 -12.55
CA GLU A 853 -15.55 -2.25 -13.36
C GLU A 853 -15.59 -1.72 -14.81
N LYS A 854 -16.76 -1.74 -15.46
CA LYS A 854 -16.93 -1.19 -16.82
C LYS A 854 -16.73 0.32 -16.90
N TYR A 855 -16.97 1.07 -15.82
CA TYR A 855 -16.65 2.49 -15.74
C TYR A 855 -15.14 2.72 -15.64
N VAL A 856 -14.48 2.13 -14.64
CA VAL A 856 -13.03 2.24 -14.43
C VAL A 856 -12.23 1.80 -15.67
N MET A 857 -12.63 0.69 -16.30
CA MET A 857 -12.05 0.22 -17.56
C MET A 857 -12.26 1.19 -18.75
N ARG A 858 -13.24 2.10 -18.72
CA ARG A 858 -13.42 3.14 -19.74
C ARG A 858 -12.54 4.36 -19.43
N GLU A 859 -12.52 4.83 -18.19
CA GLU A 859 -11.74 6.01 -17.81
C GLU A 859 -10.24 5.80 -18.02
N VAL A 860 -9.68 4.65 -17.62
CA VAL A 860 -8.27 4.31 -17.88
C VAL A 860 -7.92 4.27 -19.38
N ARG A 861 -8.88 3.97 -20.26
CA ARG A 861 -8.68 4.05 -21.72
C ARG A 861 -8.67 5.50 -22.22
N LYS A 862 -9.45 6.41 -21.61
CA LYS A 862 -9.40 7.86 -21.89
C LYS A 862 -8.09 8.46 -21.38
N ASP A 863 -7.73 8.19 -20.13
CA ASP A 863 -6.53 8.70 -19.46
C ASP A 863 -5.26 8.28 -20.22
N GLY A 864 -5.21 7.01 -20.67
CA GLY A 864 -4.13 6.50 -21.52
C GLY A 864 -4.03 7.11 -22.93
N ALA A 865 -5.05 7.87 -23.39
CA ALA A 865 -5.04 8.64 -24.63
C ALA A 865 -4.86 10.16 -24.41
N SER A 866 -4.99 10.65 -23.17
CA SER A 866 -5.04 12.07 -22.79
C SER A 866 -3.79 12.91 -23.10
N GLY A 867 -2.64 12.27 -23.33
CA GLY A 867 -1.36 12.93 -23.60
C GLY A 867 -0.76 13.72 -22.42
N VAL A 868 -1.23 13.54 -21.18
CA VAL A 868 -0.82 14.34 -20.00
C VAL A 868 0.72 14.45 -19.84
N ARG A 869 1.48 13.36 -20.02
CA ARG A 869 2.96 13.41 -19.92
C ARG A 869 3.61 14.33 -20.96
N ALA A 870 3.02 14.45 -22.16
CA ALA A 870 3.51 15.36 -23.20
C ALA A 870 3.15 16.82 -22.88
N LYS A 871 1.96 17.06 -22.32
CA LYS A 871 1.53 18.38 -21.82
C LYS A 871 2.46 18.88 -20.72
N PHE A 872 2.77 18.06 -19.71
CA PHE A 872 3.72 18.40 -18.64
C PHE A 872 5.11 18.73 -19.19
N ARG A 873 5.68 17.89 -20.08
CA ARG A 873 6.97 18.16 -20.73
C ARG A 873 6.99 19.51 -21.46
N LYS A 874 5.91 19.85 -22.16
CA LYS A 874 5.78 21.15 -22.87
C LYS A 874 5.72 22.33 -21.88
N ALA A 875 5.01 22.19 -20.77
CA ALA A 875 4.94 23.21 -19.71
C ALA A 875 6.31 23.43 -19.03
N TYR A 876 7.00 22.36 -18.64
CA TYR A 876 8.33 22.42 -18.03
C TYR A 876 9.37 23.07 -18.95
N LEU A 877 9.36 22.76 -20.26
CA LEU A 877 10.21 23.43 -21.25
C LEU A 877 9.88 24.92 -21.42
N GLY A 878 8.62 25.33 -21.23
CA GLY A 878 8.22 26.73 -21.17
C GLY A 878 8.82 27.43 -19.96
N LEU A 879 8.63 26.87 -18.76
CA LEU A 879 9.15 27.44 -17.51
C LEU A 879 10.67 27.52 -17.47
N GLN A 880 11.39 26.54 -18.02
CA GLN A 880 12.86 26.61 -18.11
C GLN A 880 13.33 27.76 -19.02
N ARG A 881 12.64 28.04 -20.12
CA ARG A 881 12.92 29.21 -20.97
C ARG A 881 12.61 30.53 -20.25
N GLU A 882 11.52 30.58 -19.49
CA GLU A 882 11.15 31.75 -18.69
C GLU A 882 12.19 32.02 -17.58
N LYS A 883 12.61 30.99 -16.84
CA LYS A 883 13.66 31.09 -15.81
C LYS A 883 14.99 31.52 -16.40
N ALA A 884 15.38 31.01 -17.56
CA ALA A 884 16.58 31.47 -18.27
C ALA A 884 16.48 32.95 -18.68
N ALA A 885 15.34 33.39 -19.22
CA ALA A 885 15.13 34.79 -19.60
C ALA A 885 15.10 35.74 -18.39
N LYS A 886 14.48 35.34 -17.28
CA LYS A 886 14.51 36.09 -16.00
C LYS A 886 15.92 36.18 -15.42
N ALA A 887 16.68 35.08 -15.43
CA ALA A 887 18.07 35.06 -14.97
C ALA A 887 19.00 35.92 -15.83
N LEU A 888 18.81 35.93 -17.16
CA LEU A 888 19.52 36.83 -18.07
C LEU A 888 19.20 38.29 -17.75
N LYS A 889 17.91 38.66 -17.65
CA LYS A 889 17.49 40.02 -17.27
C LYS A 889 17.98 40.47 -15.90
N ARG A 890 18.09 39.57 -14.90
CA ARG A 890 18.72 39.93 -13.61
C ARG A 890 20.21 40.21 -13.80
N ARG A 891 20.95 39.38 -14.55
CA ARG A 891 22.38 39.62 -14.84
C ARG A 891 22.59 40.94 -15.59
N GLU A 892 21.78 41.23 -16.59
CA GLU A 892 21.78 42.50 -17.33
C GLU A 892 21.51 43.69 -16.41
N LYS A 893 20.45 43.63 -15.58
CA LYS A 893 20.16 44.67 -14.57
C LYS A 893 21.29 44.83 -13.55
N THR A 894 21.88 43.76 -13.03
CA THR A 894 23.00 43.82 -12.07
C THR A 894 24.27 44.38 -12.70
N ALA A 895 24.58 44.01 -13.94
CA ALA A 895 25.71 44.57 -14.69
C ALA A 895 25.49 46.07 -14.98
N ALA A 896 24.31 46.45 -15.47
CA ALA A 896 23.96 47.86 -15.70
C ALA A 896 23.99 48.69 -14.40
N ARG A 897 23.49 48.14 -13.28
CA ARG A 897 23.60 48.78 -11.95
C ARG A 897 25.06 48.95 -11.52
N LYS A 898 25.94 47.95 -11.73
CA LYS A 898 27.38 48.07 -11.48
C LYS A 898 28.03 49.16 -12.33
N THR A 899 27.76 49.19 -13.63
CA THR A 899 28.31 50.21 -14.54
C THR A 899 27.81 51.62 -14.21
N ALA A 900 26.51 51.77 -13.91
CA ALA A 900 25.94 53.06 -13.53
C ALA A 900 26.46 53.56 -12.17
N HIS A 901 26.62 52.67 -11.19
CA HIS A 901 27.22 53.04 -9.90
C HIS A 901 28.71 53.39 -10.05
N ALA A 902 29.47 52.65 -10.88
CA ALA A 902 30.86 52.99 -11.18
C ALA A 902 30.99 54.39 -11.82
N ALA A 903 30.10 54.73 -12.77
CA ALA A 903 30.06 56.05 -13.38
C ALA A 903 29.67 57.15 -12.36
N HIS A 904 28.66 56.90 -11.52
CA HIS A 904 28.26 57.81 -10.44
C HIS A 904 29.40 58.09 -9.44
N LEU A 905 30.19 57.07 -9.08
CA LEU A 905 31.35 57.25 -8.20
C LEU A 905 32.54 57.97 -8.86
N ALA A 906 32.68 57.87 -10.19
CA ALA A 906 33.68 58.64 -10.94
C ALA A 906 33.29 60.12 -11.14
N ASP A 907 31.98 60.41 -11.24
CA ASP A 907 31.43 61.78 -11.32
C ASP A 907 31.29 62.45 -9.93
N THR A 908 31.20 61.65 -8.86
CA THR A 908 31.14 62.15 -7.47
C THR A 908 32.48 62.78 -7.06
N SER A 909 32.56 64.10 -7.16
CA SER A 909 33.68 64.88 -6.63
C SER A 909 33.85 64.64 -5.11
N LEU A 910 35.07 64.32 -4.69
CA LEU A 910 35.44 64.19 -3.29
C LEU A 910 35.44 65.56 -2.61
N GLU A 911 34.56 65.79 -1.64
CA GLU A 911 34.54 67.04 -0.88
C GLU A 911 35.66 67.01 0.18
N LEU A 912 36.41 68.11 0.23
CA LEU A 912 37.61 68.25 1.04
C LEU A 912 37.41 69.19 2.24
N ASP A 913 36.33 69.97 2.21
CA ASP A 913 35.92 70.98 3.18
C ASP A 913 35.10 70.38 4.34
N ILE A 914 35.64 70.48 5.55
CA ILE A 914 35.05 69.93 6.78
C ILE A 914 33.69 70.59 7.10
N SER A 915 33.54 71.89 6.87
CA SER A 915 32.30 72.62 7.16
C SER A 915 31.18 72.21 6.21
N LYS A 916 31.48 72.01 4.92
CA LYS A 916 30.49 71.47 3.97
C LYS A 916 30.10 70.03 4.28
N ILE A 917 31.04 69.17 4.70
CA ILE A 917 30.73 67.79 5.14
C ILE A 917 29.78 67.80 6.36
N GLN A 918 29.92 68.78 7.27
CA GLN A 918 29.01 68.95 8.40
C GLN A 918 27.58 69.31 7.93
N GLU A 919 27.43 70.10 6.88
CA GLU A 919 26.12 70.49 6.32
C GLU A 919 25.50 69.44 5.35
N MET A 920 26.26 68.42 4.92
CA MET A 920 25.77 67.46 3.93
C MET A 920 24.52 66.67 4.34
N THR A 921 23.67 66.39 3.34
CA THR A 921 22.52 65.50 3.43
C THR A 921 22.94 64.02 3.51
N SER A 922 22.03 63.17 4.00
CA SER A 922 22.25 61.72 4.15
C SER A 922 22.65 61.00 2.86
N ALA A 923 22.17 61.48 1.70
CA ALA A 923 22.55 60.97 0.38
C ALA A 923 24.01 61.33 0.05
N LYS A 924 24.37 62.63 0.05
CA LYS A 924 25.74 63.08 -0.23
C LYS A 924 26.77 62.46 0.72
N LEU A 925 26.44 62.30 2.00
CA LEU A 925 27.30 61.58 2.96
C LEU A 925 27.48 60.10 2.59
N LYS A 926 26.46 59.43 2.06
CA LYS A 926 26.54 58.05 1.58
C LYS A 926 27.41 57.96 0.31
N ASP A 927 27.26 58.91 -0.61
CA ASP A 927 28.10 59.01 -1.82
C ASP A 927 29.59 59.21 -1.44
N GLN A 928 29.90 60.15 -0.53
CA GLN A 928 31.26 60.33 -0.02
C GLN A 928 31.79 59.07 0.67
N LEU A 929 30.97 58.34 1.45
CA LEU A 929 31.37 57.05 2.04
C LEU A 929 31.70 56.00 0.98
N TYR A 930 30.95 55.90 -0.12
CA TYR A 930 31.30 55.01 -1.23
C TYR A 930 32.64 55.41 -1.86
N VAL A 931 32.93 56.71 -2.07
CA VAL A 931 34.24 57.14 -2.59
C VAL A 931 35.37 56.80 -1.62
N TYR A 932 35.25 57.13 -0.32
CA TYR A 932 36.29 56.78 0.68
C TYR A 932 36.47 55.26 0.85
N ARG A 933 35.39 54.47 0.80
CA ARG A 933 35.41 53.01 0.99
C ARG A 933 35.86 52.25 -0.26
N ASP A 934 35.24 52.53 -1.40
CA ASP A 934 35.32 51.68 -2.59
C ASP A 934 36.23 52.23 -3.69
N VAL A 935 36.54 53.54 -3.68
CA VAL A 935 37.58 54.13 -4.55
C VAL A 935 38.90 54.30 -3.80
N LEU A 936 38.90 55.03 -2.68
CA LEU A 936 40.11 55.31 -1.88
C LEU A 936 40.51 54.19 -0.91
N LYS A 937 39.70 53.13 -0.80
CA LYS A 937 39.98 51.92 -0.01
C LYS A 937 40.37 52.19 1.45
N ASP A 938 39.66 53.10 2.13
CA ASP A 938 39.91 53.39 3.55
C ASP A 938 39.75 52.14 4.44
N GLU A 939 40.84 51.77 5.10
CA GLU A 939 41.02 50.53 5.87
C GLU A 939 39.99 50.36 7.01
N VAL A 940 39.45 51.46 7.55
CA VAL A 940 38.44 51.42 8.61
C VAL A 940 37.03 51.27 8.03
N LEU A 941 36.73 51.93 6.90
CA LEU A 941 35.43 51.79 6.23
C LEU A 941 35.27 50.43 5.53
N LEU A 942 36.34 49.85 4.99
CA LEU A 942 36.33 48.50 4.42
C LEU A 942 35.95 47.43 5.45
N LYS A 943 36.32 47.62 6.72
CA LYS A 943 36.03 46.70 7.84
C LYS A 943 34.64 46.90 8.48
N ARG A 944 33.83 47.86 8.02
CA ARG A 944 32.46 48.12 8.52
C ARG A 944 31.38 47.62 7.56
N LEU A 945 30.27 47.12 8.10
CA LEU A 945 29.10 46.75 7.28
C LEU A 945 28.23 47.99 7.02
N TRP A 946 27.54 48.06 5.88
CA TRP A 946 26.70 49.21 5.52
C TRP A 946 25.56 49.47 6.53
N LYS A 947 25.03 48.42 7.17
CA LYS A 947 24.06 48.54 8.27
C LYS A 947 24.62 49.27 9.50
N ASP A 948 25.92 49.14 9.78
CA ASP A 948 26.61 49.82 10.88
C ASP A 948 26.83 51.32 10.57
N MET A 949 26.46 51.74 9.35
CA MET A 949 26.56 53.10 8.81
C MET A 949 25.18 53.64 8.43
N ALA A 950 24.12 53.23 9.13
CA ALA A 950 22.73 53.56 8.80
C ALA A 950 22.36 55.04 9.03
N THR A 951 22.72 55.63 10.17
CA THR A 951 22.21 56.96 10.58
C THR A 951 23.04 58.11 10.03
N VAL A 952 22.41 59.28 9.83
CA VAL A 952 23.06 60.48 9.26
C VAL A 952 24.25 60.94 10.12
N ALA A 953 24.12 60.89 11.45
CA ALA A 953 25.18 61.25 12.38
C ALA A 953 26.38 60.31 12.27
N VAL A 954 26.14 58.99 12.22
CA VAL A 954 27.21 58.00 12.05
C VAL A 954 27.89 58.15 10.68
N ARG A 955 27.13 58.36 9.60
CA ARG A 955 27.71 58.63 8.27
C ARG A 955 28.60 59.86 8.27
N ARG A 956 28.13 60.98 8.85
CA ARG A 956 28.88 62.23 8.94
C ARG A 956 30.19 62.06 9.68
N ASN A 957 30.17 61.44 10.86
CA ASN A 957 31.37 61.19 11.64
C ASN A 957 32.36 60.30 10.87
N LEU A 958 31.88 59.23 10.22
CA LEU A 958 32.74 58.33 9.45
C LEU A 958 33.37 58.99 8.21
N VAL A 959 32.68 59.91 7.52
CA VAL A 959 33.30 60.73 6.46
C VAL A 959 34.35 61.68 7.02
N LEU A 960 34.09 62.34 8.14
CA LEU A 960 35.04 63.25 8.79
C LEU A 960 36.28 62.52 9.32
N GLU A 961 36.11 61.34 9.93
CA GLU A 961 37.21 60.47 10.35
C GLU A 961 38.03 59.98 9.15
N ALA A 962 37.39 59.54 8.06
CA ALA A 962 38.09 59.10 6.84
C ALA A 962 38.85 60.26 6.18
N ARG A 963 38.25 61.46 6.12
CA ARG A 963 38.89 62.70 5.68
C ARG A 963 40.12 63.04 6.53
N THR A 964 40.07 62.80 7.84
CA THR A 964 41.18 63.03 8.77
C THR A 964 42.31 62.00 8.58
N ARG A 965 41.98 60.72 8.41
CA ARG A 965 42.96 59.66 8.06
C ARG A 965 43.62 59.93 6.71
N GLU A 966 42.86 60.45 5.75
CA GLU A 966 43.35 60.85 4.43
C GLU A 966 44.32 62.04 4.50
N LEU A 967 44.05 63.04 5.35
CA LEU A 967 44.98 64.16 5.58
C LEU A 967 46.31 63.68 6.17
N ALA A 968 46.27 62.87 7.24
CA ALA A 968 47.48 62.33 7.87
C ALA A 968 48.31 61.43 6.93
N ARG A 969 47.66 60.70 6.01
CA ARG A 969 48.36 59.93 4.96
C ARG A 969 49.02 60.81 3.90
N ARG A 970 48.54 62.04 3.63
CA ARG A 970 49.19 62.98 2.70
C ARG A 970 50.40 63.67 3.34
N GLU A 971 50.28 64.09 4.59
CA GLU A 971 51.38 64.69 5.37
C GLU A 971 52.61 63.76 5.48
N THR A 972 52.39 62.44 5.42
CA THR A 972 53.44 61.41 5.49
C THR A 972 53.92 60.89 4.12
N SER A 973 53.24 61.21 3.01
CA SER A 973 53.58 60.70 1.67
C SER A 973 53.93 61.78 0.63
N ASN A 974 53.65 63.05 0.92
CA ASN A 974 53.99 64.21 0.08
C ASN A 974 53.43 64.12 -1.37
N SER A 975 52.25 63.51 -1.53
CA SER A 975 51.61 63.25 -2.82
C SER A 975 50.49 64.23 -3.16
N SER A 976 50.24 64.42 -4.46
CA SER A 976 49.06 65.12 -4.99
C SER A 976 47.74 64.41 -4.61
N PRO A 977 46.56 65.07 -4.72
CA PRO A 977 45.28 64.40 -4.52
C PRO A 977 45.12 63.18 -5.43
N PRO A 978 44.51 62.08 -4.94
CA PRO A 978 44.24 60.91 -5.77
C PRO A 978 43.24 61.26 -6.87
N ASP A 979 43.57 60.88 -8.11
CA ASP A 979 42.69 61.06 -9.26
C ASP A 979 41.53 60.06 -9.18
N VAL A 980 40.31 60.57 -9.00
CA VAL A 980 39.09 59.79 -8.84
C VAL A 980 38.56 59.25 -10.18
N SER A 981 39.08 59.72 -11.32
CA SER A 981 38.54 59.40 -12.66
C SER A 981 38.79 57.96 -13.13
N ALA A 982 39.70 57.23 -12.49
CA ALA A 982 40.19 55.92 -12.95
C ALA A 982 39.67 54.71 -12.11
N VAL A 983 38.37 54.66 -11.82
CA VAL A 983 37.78 53.59 -10.96
C VAL A 983 37.65 52.24 -11.70
N PRO A 984 38.28 51.14 -11.23
CA PRO A 984 38.14 49.82 -11.86
C PRO A 984 36.82 49.13 -11.50
N VAL A 985 36.01 48.78 -12.49
CA VAL A 985 34.65 48.20 -12.31
C VAL A 985 34.65 46.87 -11.54
N ASP A 986 35.69 46.05 -11.69
CA ASP A 986 35.79 44.74 -11.04
C ASP A 986 36.00 44.79 -9.51
N GLY A 987 36.26 45.98 -8.94
CA GLY A 987 36.57 46.17 -7.52
C GLY A 987 35.48 46.86 -6.66
N ILE A 988 34.26 47.06 -7.20
CA ILE A 988 33.19 47.85 -6.58
C ILE A 988 32.09 46.95 -5.99
N ILE A 989 31.76 47.17 -4.71
CA ILE A 989 30.73 46.44 -3.96
C ILE A 989 29.42 47.23 -4.00
N VAL A 990 28.61 47.01 -5.05
CA VAL A 990 27.21 47.46 -5.07
C VAL A 990 26.42 46.67 -4.04
N ASP A 991 25.97 47.33 -2.98
CA ASP A 991 25.08 46.75 -1.98
C ASP A 991 23.68 46.54 -2.61
N GLU A 992 23.20 45.29 -2.68
CA GLU A 992 22.02 44.94 -3.49
C GLU A 992 20.71 45.56 -2.94
N TYR A 993 20.74 46.02 -1.68
CA TYR A 993 19.67 46.70 -0.94
C TYR A 993 19.75 48.24 -0.97
N GLY A 994 20.78 48.81 -1.61
CA GLY A 994 21.19 50.20 -1.34
C GLY A 994 20.38 51.31 -2.02
N TYR A 995 19.80 51.09 -3.20
CA TYR A 995 19.18 52.12 -4.05
C TYR A 995 18.12 51.53 -5.02
N ALA A 996 17.03 51.02 -4.48
CA ALA A 996 15.72 50.90 -5.15
C ALA A 996 14.66 50.49 -4.12
N GLU A 997 13.45 51.03 -4.23
CA GLU A 997 12.26 50.34 -3.73
C GLU A 997 12.08 49.08 -4.61
N SER A 998 12.19 47.90 -4.01
CA SER A 998 12.05 46.62 -4.73
C SER A 998 10.72 45.96 -4.37
N GLU A 999 9.75 46.03 -5.29
CA GLU A 999 8.44 45.38 -5.17
C GLU A 999 8.55 43.83 -5.08
N ASP A 1000 9.70 43.25 -5.43
CA ASP A 1000 10.01 41.82 -5.35
C ASP A 1000 10.41 41.41 -3.90
N GLY A 1001 9.47 41.55 -2.95
CA GLY A 1001 9.66 41.25 -1.53
C GLY A 1001 9.78 39.75 -1.20
N GLU A 1002 10.98 39.18 -1.33
CA GLU A 1002 11.39 37.97 -0.62
C GLU A 1002 12.64 38.28 0.22
N TRP A 1003 12.64 37.83 1.50
CA TRP A 1003 13.64 38.11 2.56
C TRP A 1003 13.42 39.33 3.48
N GLU A 1004 12.17 39.65 3.84
CA GLU A 1004 11.89 40.27 5.15
C GLU A 1004 10.44 39.92 5.57
N ASP A 1005 10.31 38.93 6.46
CA ASP A 1005 9.05 38.55 7.15
C ASP A 1005 9.36 37.52 8.25
N VAL A 1006 10.15 37.94 9.25
CA VAL A 1006 10.32 37.26 10.53
C VAL A 1006 9.86 38.25 11.60
N PRO A 1007 8.70 38.03 12.25
CA PRO A 1007 8.28 38.87 13.37
C PRO A 1007 9.28 38.82 14.53
N GLU A 1008 9.42 39.94 15.23
CA GLU A 1008 10.09 40.04 16.55
C GLU A 1008 9.34 39.26 17.64
#